data_AF-C3YXT0-F1
#
_entry.id   AF-C3YXT0-F1
#
_cell.length_a   1.000
_cell.length_b   1.000
_cell.length_c   1.000
_cell.angle_alpha   90.00
_cell.angle_beta   90.00
_cell.angle_gamma   90.00
#
_symmetry.space_group_name_H-M   'P 1'
#
loop_
_entity.id
_entity.type
_entity.pdbx_description
1 polymer ?
#
loop_
_entity_poly.entity_id
_entity_poly.type
_entity_poly.pdbx_seq_one_letter_code
_entity_poly.pdbx_strand_id
1 'polypeptide(L)'
;MLGLLARLVLLAGSIGTASCEATSDPLPPAGHFYVENGRGQKCLLLDISATFHVEYLRTDYTTDTVSYPLPNNSYVSGTCAHGFLNEQAAVMNVSFGDITPYMGQFGMNLTFSRNLPVMTHFWLSKVSIYYQLIPSLFPDALHPNMTFLSVVSGIQAIKTQSTALTPKSYLCKREQELTLSQARDVDVPLRANLTVHSIQAQPFEVDTQGKFSLPQECPQDFVPTTEPPATSTTPFQPATPSLVFPVGSYSLNNSAGQVCLLANMGVLFRVLYRVEGGKNRNATYVLPANSSVGGSCGDDQATLTLMFTDTFNLSLSFYSDGKRYVLNSLVVGYQRNARFFPNAQDPNTSDIQLENDLSLLDTELGKSYRCDTQRNFTVGQSVTLEVVEMQVQPFGVEGGRFSDASRCPQDLRTTMYPVLNATTTIPTRVTTTMQTTDTTDTLAPATTILPSSPPHTTPPYTTTPPPTPSKPTKPLQGHYVVKNSTGQICLLANMGVQFIVEYVKQDAEVGQGVFNVPASANVSGACQNNVSSLTLEFHNATFCVTFTFVQSIDRRSGRYRLASAELAYTEFPVFFPQTIAPNQQRRVENMTLNVFSTDVRKSYKCLADVNVTVTKEVTMLVRQVQLQPFHVGKSGKFFTAEDCAQTGYILIIVILASTLPATVLVIATISCICWRRRRRTEAEKEPFFKNFIE
;
A
#
# COMPACT_ATOMS: atom_id res chain seq x y z
N MET A 1 -33.98 12.84 -45.92
CA MET A 1 -34.82 12.38 -44.78
C MET A 1 -34.09 11.39 -43.84
N LEU A 2 -33.17 10.53 -44.30
CA LEU A 2 -32.47 9.57 -43.43
C LEU A 2 -31.62 10.18 -42.28
N GLY A 3 -31.11 11.40 -42.44
CA GLY A 3 -30.19 12.01 -41.46
C GLY A 3 -30.80 12.50 -40.14
N LEU A 4 -32.13 12.56 -39.99
CA LEU A 4 -32.77 13.05 -38.75
C LEU A 4 -33.01 11.96 -37.70
N LEU A 5 -33.15 10.70 -38.11
CA LEU A 5 -33.45 9.58 -37.19
C LEU A 5 -32.28 9.27 -36.23
N ALA A 6 -31.04 9.57 -36.62
CA ALA A 6 -29.85 9.32 -35.81
C ALA A 6 -29.68 10.28 -34.60
N ARG A 7 -30.49 11.35 -34.47
CA ARG A 7 -30.38 12.34 -33.38
C ARG A 7 -31.51 12.29 -32.33
N LEU A 8 -32.44 11.33 -32.44
CA LEU A 8 -33.65 11.28 -31.59
C LEU A 8 -33.71 10.11 -30.61
N VAL A 9 -32.60 9.36 -30.46
CA VAL A 9 -32.50 8.19 -29.54
C VAL A 9 -31.68 8.52 -28.27
N LEU A 10 -30.98 9.66 -28.21
CA LEU A 10 -30.09 10.05 -27.10
C LEU A 10 -30.80 10.70 -25.88
N LEU A 11 -32.13 10.63 -25.79
CA LEU A 11 -32.91 11.28 -24.72
C LEU A 11 -34.05 10.40 -24.16
N ALA A 12 -33.72 9.19 -23.70
CA ALA A 12 -34.56 8.44 -22.76
C ALA A 12 -33.78 7.34 -22.01
N GLY A 13 -34.02 7.20 -20.69
CA GLY A 13 -33.83 5.92 -19.98
C GLY A 13 -32.43 5.58 -19.46
N SER A 14 -31.90 6.37 -18.50
CA SER A 14 -30.75 5.96 -17.70
C SER A 14 -31.11 4.83 -16.72
N ILE A 15 -30.67 3.60 -17.00
CA ILE A 15 -30.65 2.48 -16.03
C ILE A 15 -29.29 1.78 -16.17
N GLY A 16 -28.49 1.81 -15.11
CA GLY A 16 -27.16 1.21 -15.11
C GLY A 16 -27.22 -0.32 -15.08
N THR A 17 -26.60 -0.98 -16.06
CA THR A 17 -26.20 -2.38 -15.94
C THR A 17 -24.77 -2.45 -15.43
N ALA A 18 -24.57 -2.96 -14.21
CA ALA A 18 -23.24 -3.22 -13.68
C ALA A 18 -22.58 -4.38 -14.45
N SER A 19 -21.85 -4.03 -15.50
CA SER A 19 -20.87 -4.89 -16.17
C SER A 19 -19.50 -4.58 -15.57
N CYS A 20 -18.54 -5.49 -15.67
CA CYS A 20 -17.15 -5.14 -15.37
C CYS A 20 -16.67 -4.16 -16.47
N GLU A 21 -16.52 -2.88 -16.15
CA GLU A 21 -16.17 -1.86 -17.13
C GLU A 21 -14.66 -1.88 -17.39
N ALA A 22 -14.25 -1.87 -18.67
CA ALA A 22 -12.86 -2.12 -19.04
C ALA A 22 -12.02 -0.83 -19.05
N THR A 23 -11.09 -0.72 -18.10
CA THR A 23 -9.92 0.15 -18.21
C THR A 23 -8.65 -0.70 -18.24
N SER A 24 -7.65 -0.27 -19.02
CA SER A 24 -6.39 -1.00 -19.22
C SER A 24 -5.49 -0.93 -17.99
N ASP A 25 -5.05 -2.09 -17.50
CA ASP A 25 -4.11 -2.27 -16.38
C ASP A 25 -4.34 -1.34 -15.17
N PRO A 26 -5.43 -1.55 -14.40
CA PRO A 26 -5.64 -0.81 -13.16
C PRO A 26 -4.71 -1.32 -12.06
N LEU A 27 -3.85 -0.41 -11.58
CA LEU A 27 -3.43 -0.36 -10.18
C LEU A 27 -4.68 -0.52 -9.28
N PRO A 28 -4.59 -1.15 -8.09
CA PRO A 28 -5.78 -1.37 -7.26
C PRO A 28 -6.53 -0.05 -7.02
N PRO A 29 -7.86 -0.03 -7.16
CA PRO A 29 -8.60 1.20 -7.40
C PRO A 29 -8.39 2.21 -6.26
N ALA A 30 -7.94 3.41 -6.61
CA ALA A 30 -7.64 4.45 -5.62
C ALA A 30 -8.91 4.81 -4.82
N GLY A 31 -8.79 4.76 -3.49
CA GLY A 31 -9.83 5.23 -2.59
C GLY A 31 -9.75 6.73 -2.40
N HIS A 32 -10.87 7.42 -2.59
CA HIS A 32 -10.99 8.87 -2.49
C HIS A 32 -11.58 9.26 -1.13
N PHE A 33 -10.73 9.37 -0.12
CA PHE A 33 -11.11 9.51 1.28
C PHE A 33 -11.01 10.94 1.79
N TYR A 34 -11.87 11.31 2.73
CA TYR A 34 -11.82 12.61 3.39
C TYR A 34 -12.41 12.57 4.80
N VAL A 35 -11.98 13.51 5.65
CA VAL A 35 -12.57 13.77 6.97
C VAL A 35 -13.25 15.13 6.94
N GLU A 36 -14.44 15.22 7.55
CA GLU A 36 -15.15 16.49 7.75
C GLU A 36 -15.00 17.00 9.19
N ASN A 37 -14.97 18.32 9.36
CA ASN A 37 -15.01 18.95 10.66
C ASN A 37 -16.44 19.00 11.23
N GLY A 38 -16.59 19.43 12.49
CA GLY A 38 -17.90 19.62 13.14
C GLY A 38 -18.82 20.70 12.53
N ARG A 39 -18.51 21.22 11.33
CA ARG A 39 -19.34 22.11 10.51
C ARG A 39 -19.67 21.50 9.13
N GLY A 40 -19.32 20.23 8.87
CA GLY A 40 -19.53 19.56 7.58
C GLY A 40 -18.60 20.04 6.47
N GLN A 41 -17.42 20.59 6.81
CA GLN A 41 -16.42 21.03 5.83
C GLN A 41 -15.26 20.04 5.80
N LYS A 42 -14.83 19.61 4.61
CA LYS A 42 -13.66 18.74 4.45
C LYS A 42 -12.41 19.41 5.01
N CYS A 43 -11.64 18.68 5.81
CA CYS A 43 -10.46 19.21 6.53
C CYS A 43 -9.18 18.38 6.29
N LEU A 44 -9.33 17.15 5.80
CA LEU A 44 -8.28 16.18 5.52
C LEU A 44 -8.70 15.44 4.25
N LEU A 45 -7.84 15.39 3.23
CA LEU A 45 -8.07 14.67 1.97
C LEU A 45 -6.98 13.62 1.76
N LEU A 46 -7.36 12.44 1.26
CA LEU A 46 -6.45 11.35 0.92
C LEU A 46 -7.00 10.53 -0.26
N ASP A 47 -6.36 10.64 -1.41
CA ASP A 47 -6.49 9.67 -2.49
C ASP A 47 -5.37 8.65 -2.33
N ILE A 48 -5.67 7.34 -2.26
CA ILE A 48 -4.64 6.32 -2.04
C ILE A 48 -5.00 4.97 -2.68
N SER A 49 -4.01 4.37 -3.34
CA SER A 49 -4.00 2.98 -3.80
C SER A 49 -2.93 2.22 -2.99
N ALA A 50 -3.32 1.14 -2.30
CA ALA A 50 -2.39 0.40 -1.43
C ALA A 50 -2.76 -1.08 -1.24
N THR A 51 -1.76 -1.88 -0.91
CA THR A 51 -1.87 -3.31 -0.55
C THR A 51 -1.26 -3.55 0.83
N PHE A 52 -2.02 -4.19 1.71
CA PHE A 52 -1.56 -4.71 2.99
C PHE A 52 -0.86 -6.06 2.78
N HIS A 53 0.23 -6.30 3.50
CA HIS A 53 0.95 -7.58 3.51
C HIS A 53 1.11 -8.04 4.97
N VAL A 54 0.31 -9.01 5.40
CA VAL A 54 0.19 -9.44 6.81
C VAL A 54 0.82 -10.81 7.01
N GLU A 55 1.90 -10.83 7.80
CA GLU A 55 2.51 -12.06 8.30
C GLU A 55 1.70 -12.62 9.48
N TYR A 56 1.46 -13.93 9.50
CA TYR A 56 0.71 -14.61 10.56
C TYR A 56 1.33 -15.97 10.90
N LEU A 57 1.12 -16.43 12.14
CA LEU A 57 1.59 -17.74 12.60
C LEU A 57 0.54 -18.82 12.29
N ARG A 58 0.98 -19.89 11.64
CA ARG A 58 0.15 -21.03 11.19
C ARG A 58 0.06 -22.12 12.25
N THR A 59 -0.90 -23.02 12.08
CA THR A 59 -1.17 -24.17 12.96
C THR A 59 -0.02 -25.19 13.07
N ASP A 60 0.97 -25.14 12.18
CA ASP A 60 2.21 -25.92 12.24
C ASP A 60 3.40 -25.15 12.86
N TYR A 61 3.14 -23.97 13.44
CA TYR A 61 4.13 -23.03 14.01
C TYR A 61 5.10 -22.40 12.99
N THR A 62 4.83 -22.47 11.69
CA THR A 62 5.53 -21.66 10.67
C THR A 62 4.83 -20.30 10.47
N THR A 63 5.52 -19.31 9.86
CA THR A 63 4.88 -18.07 9.42
C THR A 63 4.63 -18.05 7.91
N ASP A 64 3.61 -17.30 7.49
CA ASP A 64 3.21 -17.08 6.09
C ASP A 64 2.64 -15.65 5.95
N THR A 65 2.54 -15.12 4.73
CA THR A 65 2.13 -13.72 4.45
C THR A 65 0.96 -13.62 3.49
N VAL A 66 -0.20 -13.22 4.00
CA VAL A 66 -1.40 -12.95 3.19
C VAL A 66 -1.42 -11.48 2.76
N SER A 67 -1.69 -11.23 1.48
CA SER A 67 -1.72 -9.87 0.90
C SER A 67 -3.12 -9.49 0.41
N TYR A 68 -3.59 -8.28 0.71
CA TYR A 68 -4.92 -7.80 0.31
C TYR A 68 -4.97 -6.28 0.01
N PRO A 69 -5.73 -5.83 -0.98
CA PRO A 69 -5.83 -4.42 -1.35
C PRO A 69 -6.74 -3.63 -0.39
N LEU A 70 -6.46 -2.33 -0.26
CA LEU A 70 -7.35 -1.35 0.36
C LEU A 70 -8.59 -1.11 -0.55
N PRO A 71 -9.83 -1.35 -0.09
CA PRO A 71 -11.02 -1.04 -0.87
C PRO A 71 -11.22 0.47 -1.05
N ASN A 72 -11.57 0.90 -2.27
CA ASN A 72 -11.92 2.30 -2.55
C ASN A 72 -13.20 2.79 -1.84
N ASN A 73 -14.07 1.85 -1.42
CA ASN A 73 -15.30 2.10 -0.67
C ASN A 73 -15.16 1.89 0.84
N SER A 74 -13.93 1.90 1.37
CA SER A 74 -13.67 1.82 2.83
C SER A 74 -14.40 2.93 3.60
N TYR A 75 -14.83 2.61 4.81
CA TYR A 75 -15.37 3.59 5.76
C TYR A 75 -14.26 4.51 6.26
N VAL A 76 -14.58 5.80 6.48
CA VAL A 76 -13.62 6.82 6.91
C VAL A 76 -14.12 7.54 8.15
N SER A 77 -13.23 7.72 9.12
CA SER A 77 -13.41 8.65 10.25
C SER A 77 -12.09 9.35 10.55
N GLY A 78 -12.06 10.30 11.49
CA GLY A 78 -10.82 10.97 11.84
C GLY A 78 -11.00 12.22 12.68
N THR A 79 -9.91 12.97 12.84
CA THR A 79 -9.87 14.26 13.54
C THR A 79 -9.10 15.29 12.72
N CYS A 80 -9.77 16.40 12.41
CA CYS A 80 -9.14 17.60 11.86
C CYS A 80 -8.20 18.23 12.90
N ALA A 81 -7.11 18.84 12.45
CA ALA A 81 -6.34 19.76 13.30
C ALA A 81 -7.03 21.13 13.31
N HIS A 82 -7.49 21.58 14.47
CA HIS A 82 -8.08 22.89 14.65
C HIS A 82 -6.97 23.94 14.81
N GLY A 83 -6.88 24.86 13.85
CA GLY A 83 -5.78 25.83 13.78
C GLY A 83 -5.85 26.92 14.85
N PHE A 84 -5.32 26.66 16.05
CA PHE A 84 -4.62 27.65 16.88
C PHE A 84 -3.64 26.97 17.86
N LEU A 85 -2.35 27.31 17.74
CA LEU A 85 -1.22 27.06 18.65
C LEU A 85 -0.87 25.60 19.07
N ASN A 86 -1.83 24.76 19.45
CA ASN A 86 -1.56 23.49 20.15
C ASN A 86 -1.77 22.22 19.29
N GLU A 87 -2.53 22.28 18.20
CA GLU A 87 -2.84 21.09 17.38
C GLU A 87 -1.94 20.95 16.14
N GLN A 88 -0.90 20.13 16.33
CA GLN A 88 0.11 19.79 15.32
C GLN A 88 -0.18 18.50 14.53
N ALA A 89 -1.28 17.79 14.82
CA ALA A 89 -1.58 16.49 14.22
C ALA A 89 -3.02 16.40 13.68
N ALA A 90 -3.18 15.72 12.55
CA ALA A 90 -4.46 15.34 11.96
C ALA A 90 -4.49 13.82 11.75
N VAL A 91 -5.65 13.20 11.93
CA VAL A 91 -5.79 11.73 11.90
C VAL A 91 -6.88 11.31 10.93
N MET A 92 -6.59 10.33 10.07
CA MET A 92 -7.57 9.60 9.28
C MET A 92 -7.55 8.13 9.66
N ASN A 93 -8.70 7.56 10.00
CA ASN A 93 -8.90 6.13 10.19
C ASN A 93 -9.70 5.61 8.98
N VAL A 94 -9.18 4.61 8.28
CA VAL A 94 -9.82 3.98 7.12
C VAL A 94 -10.06 2.51 7.45
N SER A 95 -11.31 2.04 7.35
CA SER A 95 -11.72 0.70 7.81
C SER A 95 -12.64 -0.04 6.85
N PHE A 96 -12.59 -1.38 6.88
CA PHE A 96 -13.39 -2.26 6.03
C PHE A 96 -13.58 -3.67 6.62
N GLY A 97 -14.44 -4.47 5.99
CA GLY A 97 -14.90 -5.76 6.50
C GLY A 97 -16.06 -5.65 7.49
N ASP A 98 -16.94 -6.65 7.51
CA ASP A 98 -18.24 -6.60 8.19
C ASP A 98 -18.15 -6.58 9.73
N ILE A 99 -18.17 -5.39 10.32
CA ILE A 99 -18.85 -5.09 11.59
C ILE A 99 -19.15 -3.58 11.70
N THR A 100 -20.29 -3.24 12.29
CA THR A 100 -20.75 -1.86 12.49
C THR A 100 -20.09 -1.18 13.70
N PRO A 101 -20.20 0.16 13.83
CA PRO A 101 -20.02 1.17 12.79
C PRO A 101 -18.72 1.98 13.01
N TYR A 102 -17.80 1.49 13.86
CA TYR A 102 -16.67 2.29 14.35
C TYR A 102 -15.25 1.76 14.09
N MET A 103 -15.04 0.47 13.76
CA MET A 103 -13.69 -0.07 13.50
C MET A 103 -13.57 -1.11 12.36
N GLY A 104 -14.63 -1.79 11.91
CA GLY A 104 -14.50 -2.83 10.87
C GLY A 104 -13.66 -4.05 11.32
N GLN A 105 -13.24 -4.90 10.37
CA GLN A 105 -12.35 -6.06 10.61
C GLN A 105 -10.89 -5.78 10.23
N PHE A 106 -10.68 -4.86 9.29
CA PHE A 106 -9.39 -4.44 8.76
C PHE A 106 -9.34 -2.93 8.66
N GLY A 107 -8.15 -2.35 8.78
CA GLY A 107 -7.98 -0.93 8.50
C GLY A 107 -6.64 -0.36 8.92
N MET A 108 -6.51 0.95 8.74
CA MET A 108 -5.33 1.72 9.07
C MET A 108 -5.69 3.07 9.68
N ASN A 109 -4.91 3.50 10.66
CA ASN A 109 -4.98 4.84 11.24
C ASN A 109 -3.71 5.60 10.86
N LEU A 110 -3.88 6.63 10.03
CA LEU A 110 -2.83 7.49 9.51
C LEU A 110 -2.80 8.79 10.32
N THR A 111 -1.73 9.01 11.07
CA THR A 111 -1.50 10.26 11.81
C THR A 111 -0.48 11.10 11.06
N PHE A 112 -0.93 12.24 10.55
CA PHE A 112 -0.06 13.24 9.93
C PHE A 112 0.31 14.30 10.97
N SER A 113 1.54 14.81 10.91
CA SER A 113 2.03 15.90 11.76
C SER A 113 2.65 17.02 10.93
N ARG A 114 2.66 18.25 11.48
CA ARG A 114 3.21 19.47 10.85
C ARG A 114 4.07 20.29 11.82
N ASN A 115 5.01 21.05 11.28
CA ASN A 115 5.98 21.87 12.02
C ASN A 115 5.45 23.29 12.31
N LEU A 116 4.55 23.44 13.30
CA LEU A 116 4.16 24.77 13.78
C LEU A 116 5.32 25.47 14.53
N PRO A 117 5.45 26.81 14.46
CA PRO A 117 4.56 27.76 13.78
C PRO A 117 5.02 28.20 12.38
N VAL A 118 6.27 27.90 11.96
CA VAL A 118 6.90 28.52 10.78
C VAL A 118 6.66 27.74 9.47
N MET A 119 6.31 26.45 9.54
CA MET A 119 6.34 25.57 8.37
C MET A 119 4.96 24.98 8.04
N THR A 120 4.58 25.08 6.77
CA THR A 120 3.37 24.44 6.19
C THR A 120 3.57 22.95 5.86
N HIS A 121 4.81 22.44 5.87
CA HIS A 121 5.06 21.03 5.54
C HIS A 121 4.61 20.06 6.64
N PHE A 122 4.14 18.92 6.15
CA PHE A 122 3.67 17.79 6.94
C PHE A 122 4.37 16.50 6.53
N TRP A 123 4.24 15.49 7.39
CA TRP A 123 4.64 14.11 7.13
C TRP A 123 3.67 13.16 7.82
N LEU A 124 3.59 11.91 7.32
CA LEU A 124 2.96 10.81 8.02
C LEU A 124 3.88 10.39 9.17
N SER A 125 3.48 10.72 10.41
CA SER A 125 4.28 10.57 11.63
C SER A 125 4.04 9.26 12.37
N LYS A 126 2.84 8.67 12.19
CA LYS A 126 2.48 7.37 12.71
C LYS A 126 1.50 6.66 11.78
N VAL A 127 1.70 5.35 11.63
CA VAL A 127 0.78 4.40 11.00
C VAL A 127 0.48 3.31 12.01
N SER A 128 -0.80 3.05 12.25
CA SER A 128 -1.28 1.80 12.84
C SER A 128 -2.04 1.03 11.78
N ILE A 129 -1.81 -0.28 11.68
CA ILE A 129 -2.62 -1.22 10.89
C ILE A 129 -3.23 -2.23 11.84
N TYR A 130 -4.52 -2.48 11.71
CA TYR A 130 -5.20 -3.56 12.43
C TYR A 130 -5.88 -4.50 11.44
N TYR A 131 -5.92 -5.78 11.83
CA TYR A 131 -6.46 -6.86 11.02
C TYR A 131 -6.96 -7.98 11.93
N GLN A 132 -7.99 -8.68 11.47
CA GLN A 132 -8.51 -9.88 12.11
C GLN A 132 -8.14 -11.11 11.27
N LEU A 133 -7.62 -12.17 11.91
CA LEU A 133 -7.25 -13.42 11.24
C LEU A 133 -8.50 -14.26 10.87
N ILE A 134 -9.32 -13.75 9.96
CA ILE A 134 -10.56 -14.42 9.54
C ILE A 134 -10.25 -15.69 8.70
N PRO A 135 -10.92 -16.83 8.93
CA PRO A 135 -10.65 -18.09 8.23
C PRO A 135 -10.83 -18.09 6.70
N SER A 136 -11.42 -17.04 6.12
CA SER A 136 -11.55 -16.86 4.66
C SER A 136 -10.33 -16.23 4.00
N LEU A 137 -9.44 -15.60 4.76
CA LEU A 137 -8.16 -15.04 4.30
C LEU A 137 -6.95 -15.74 4.94
N PHE A 138 -7.10 -16.21 6.18
CA PHE A 138 -6.05 -16.86 6.97
C PHE A 138 -6.50 -18.27 7.40
N PRO A 139 -6.60 -19.22 6.45
CA PRO A 139 -7.36 -20.46 6.64
C PRO A 139 -6.75 -21.47 7.62
N ASP A 140 -5.46 -21.38 7.89
CA ASP A 140 -4.72 -22.27 8.78
C ASP A 140 -3.93 -21.53 9.89
N ALA A 141 -4.34 -20.30 10.20
CA ALA A 141 -3.82 -19.50 11.31
C ALA A 141 -3.97 -20.23 12.66
N LEU A 142 -2.95 -20.14 13.52
CA LEU A 142 -2.95 -20.75 14.85
C LEU A 142 -4.05 -20.17 15.76
N HIS A 143 -4.38 -18.89 15.59
CA HIS A 143 -5.37 -18.15 16.39
C HIS A 143 -6.42 -17.47 15.50
N PRO A 144 -7.38 -18.23 14.92
CA PRO A 144 -8.39 -17.68 14.02
C PRO A 144 -9.34 -16.72 14.75
N ASN A 145 -9.84 -15.72 14.01
CA ASN A 145 -10.65 -14.60 14.50
C ASN A 145 -9.97 -13.68 15.53
N MET A 146 -8.68 -13.87 15.84
CA MET A 146 -7.93 -12.97 16.71
C MET A 146 -7.56 -11.68 15.94
N THR A 147 -7.65 -10.54 16.62
CA THR A 147 -7.34 -9.21 16.06
C THR A 147 -5.98 -8.73 16.56
N PHE A 148 -5.16 -8.22 15.64
CA PHE A 148 -3.81 -7.72 15.91
C PHE A 148 -3.68 -6.24 15.51
N LEU A 149 -2.64 -5.59 16.04
CA LEU A 149 -2.33 -4.18 15.80
C LEU A 149 -0.82 -3.99 15.60
N SER A 150 -0.40 -3.70 14.36
CA SER A 150 0.97 -3.31 14.03
C SER A 150 1.09 -1.79 14.03
N VAL A 151 2.18 -1.21 14.57
CA VAL A 151 2.29 0.23 14.78
C VAL A 151 3.72 0.73 14.58
N VAL A 152 3.92 1.66 13.65
CA VAL A 152 5.14 2.49 13.59
C VAL A 152 4.79 3.93 13.93
N SER A 153 5.61 4.55 14.76
CA SER A 153 5.54 5.96 15.15
C SER A 153 6.93 6.58 15.05
N GLY A 154 7.01 7.88 14.76
CA GLY A 154 8.28 8.59 14.56
C GLY A 154 8.86 8.48 13.14
N ILE A 155 8.08 7.98 12.18
CA ILE A 155 8.43 8.01 10.75
C ILE A 155 8.30 9.43 10.18
N GLN A 156 8.92 9.65 9.02
CA GLN A 156 8.75 10.85 8.19
C GLN A 156 8.44 10.47 6.73
N ALA A 157 7.53 9.50 6.55
CA ALA A 157 7.02 9.10 5.24
C ALA A 157 6.01 10.12 4.69
N ILE A 158 5.72 10.08 3.38
CA ILE A 158 4.68 10.92 2.74
C ILE A 158 4.86 12.40 3.14
N LYS A 159 6.11 12.85 3.08
CA LYS A 159 6.58 14.14 3.58
C LYS A 159 6.61 15.17 2.46
N THR A 160 5.90 16.27 2.64
CA THR A 160 6.12 17.46 1.80
C THR A 160 7.47 18.08 2.17
N GLN A 161 8.28 18.38 1.16
CA GLN A 161 9.50 19.20 1.30
C GLN A 161 9.17 20.69 1.03
N SER A 162 7.92 21.00 0.67
CA SER A 162 7.52 22.35 0.32
C SER A 162 7.62 23.30 1.50
N THR A 163 7.97 24.53 1.18
CA THR A 163 8.26 25.61 2.11
C THR A 163 7.39 26.84 1.86
N ALA A 164 6.46 26.74 0.91
CA ALA A 164 5.62 27.86 0.50
C ALA A 164 4.66 28.26 1.63
N LEU A 165 4.31 29.55 1.67
CA LEU A 165 3.20 30.08 2.48
C LEU A 165 1.81 29.58 2.00
N THR A 166 1.77 28.77 0.94
CA THR A 166 0.58 28.07 0.48
C THR A 166 0.70 26.56 0.74
N PRO A 167 -0.32 25.91 1.32
CA PRO A 167 -0.30 24.48 1.55
C PRO A 167 -0.25 23.74 0.21
N LYS A 168 0.62 22.74 0.10
CA LYS A 168 0.67 21.81 -1.05
C LYS A 168 0.20 20.43 -0.62
N SER A 169 -0.56 19.75 -1.48
CA SER A 169 -0.77 18.32 -1.33
C SER A 169 0.55 17.57 -1.63
N TYR A 170 0.79 16.45 -0.95
CA TYR A 170 1.81 15.48 -1.36
C TYR A 170 1.22 14.63 -2.49
N LEU A 171 1.98 14.34 -3.55
CA LEU A 171 1.60 13.43 -4.63
C LEU A 171 2.76 12.46 -4.92
N CYS A 172 2.46 11.18 -5.11
CA CYS A 172 3.43 10.22 -5.63
C CYS A 172 2.71 9.20 -6.52
N LYS A 173 3.24 9.00 -7.72
CA LYS A 173 2.65 8.12 -8.75
C LYS A 173 3.32 6.74 -8.82
N ARG A 174 4.47 6.58 -8.17
CA ARG A 174 5.21 5.33 -8.04
C ARG A 174 5.04 4.66 -6.67
N GLU A 175 5.26 3.36 -6.71
CA GLU A 175 5.19 2.44 -5.57
C GLU A 175 6.20 2.79 -4.45
N GLN A 176 5.74 2.68 -3.21
CA GLN A 176 6.51 2.93 -1.99
C GLN A 176 6.14 1.90 -0.92
N GLU A 177 7.10 1.16 -0.38
CA GLU A 177 6.84 0.24 0.73
C GLU A 177 6.97 0.93 2.10
N LEU A 178 5.96 0.75 2.96
CA LEU A 178 5.97 1.14 4.37
C LEU A 178 6.03 -0.12 5.24
N THR A 179 7.24 -0.59 5.51
CA THR A 179 7.52 -1.70 6.44
C THR A 179 7.13 -1.31 7.87
N LEU A 180 6.31 -2.10 8.57
CA LEU A 180 5.96 -1.83 9.97
C LEU A 180 6.64 -2.80 10.95
N SER A 181 7.03 -2.27 12.11
CA SER A 181 7.42 -3.05 13.29
C SER A 181 6.25 -3.26 14.25
N GLN A 182 6.36 -4.28 15.09
CA GLN A 182 5.31 -4.71 16.01
C GLN A 182 5.33 -3.89 17.32
N ALA A 183 4.16 -3.69 17.92
CA ALA A 183 4.07 -3.31 19.33
C ALA A 183 4.11 -4.58 20.20
N ARG A 184 4.78 -4.53 21.36
CA ARG A 184 5.00 -5.70 22.23
C ARG A 184 3.70 -6.21 22.85
N ASP A 185 3.28 -7.43 22.51
CA ASP A 185 2.38 -8.25 23.37
C ASP A 185 2.35 -9.78 23.06
N VAL A 186 3.16 -10.28 22.10
CA VAL A 186 3.25 -11.72 21.77
C VAL A 186 4.70 -12.11 21.47
N ASP A 187 5.16 -13.29 21.91
CA ASP A 187 6.53 -13.81 21.75
C ASP A 187 6.95 -14.16 20.30
N VAL A 188 6.19 -13.75 19.28
CA VAL A 188 6.52 -13.94 17.85
C VAL A 188 6.36 -12.61 17.10
N PRO A 189 7.43 -12.05 16.51
CA PRO A 189 7.44 -10.71 15.93
C PRO A 189 6.87 -10.65 14.51
N LEU A 190 5.58 -11.01 14.38
CA LEU A 190 4.80 -10.96 13.14
C LEU A 190 4.65 -9.53 12.60
N ARG A 191 4.89 -9.35 11.31
CA ARG A 191 4.87 -8.05 10.61
C ARG A 191 3.57 -7.79 9.85
N ALA A 192 3.28 -6.51 9.60
CA ALA A 192 2.26 -6.12 8.64
C ALA A 192 2.74 -4.89 7.85
N ASN A 193 3.14 -5.06 6.60
CA ASN A 193 3.64 -3.97 5.75
C ASN A 193 2.49 -3.36 4.92
N LEU A 194 2.69 -2.14 4.43
CA LEU A 194 1.77 -1.46 3.53
C LEU A 194 2.52 -0.97 2.28
N THR A 195 2.22 -1.56 1.14
CA THR A 195 2.75 -1.12 -0.16
C THR A 195 1.79 -0.08 -0.74
N VAL A 196 2.25 1.13 -0.94
CA VAL A 196 1.47 2.26 -1.46
C VAL A 196 1.81 2.47 -2.93
N HIS A 197 0.90 2.09 -3.82
CA HIS A 197 1.09 2.13 -5.28
C HIS A 197 1.01 3.56 -5.84
N SER A 198 0.08 4.35 -5.31
CA SER A 198 -0.06 5.77 -5.60
C SER A 198 -0.77 6.47 -4.45
N ILE A 199 -0.47 7.75 -4.24
CA ILE A 199 -1.05 8.54 -3.13
C ILE A 199 -1.06 10.04 -3.47
N GLN A 200 -2.18 10.71 -3.17
CA GLN A 200 -2.25 12.15 -3.00
C GLN A 200 -2.83 12.50 -1.63
N ALA A 201 -2.12 13.26 -0.80
CA ALA A 201 -2.51 13.56 0.57
C ALA A 201 -2.50 15.07 0.86
N GLN A 202 -3.53 15.57 1.53
CA GLN A 202 -3.58 16.92 2.10
C GLN A 202 -4.24 16.88 3.48
N PRO A 203 -3.46 16.69 4.55
CA PRO A 203 -3.98 16.51 5.90
C PRO A 203 -4.20 17.82 6.68
N PHE A 204 -3.80 18.96 6.12
CA PHE A 204 -3.96 20.28 6.72
C PHE A 204 -4.39 21.29 5.64
N GLU A 205 -5.06 22.36 6.08
CA GLU A 205 -5.36 23.54 5.25
C GLU A 205 -6.04 23.20 3.91
N VAL A 206 -7.01 22.28 3.96
CA VAL A 206 -7.96 22.01 2.87
C VAL A 206 -8.84 23.25 2.67
N ASP A 207 -9.11 23.58 1.40
CA ASP A 207 -9.88 24.78 1.06
C ASP A 207 -11.38 24.64 1.35
N THR A 208 -12.12 25.75 1.29
CA THR A 208 -13.58 25.75 1.49
C THR A 208 -14.37 25.07 0.36
N GLN A 209 -13.70 24.62 -0.71
CA GLN A 209 -14.28 23.81 -1.77
C GLN A 209 -14.04 22.30 -1.56
N GLY A 210 -13.25 21.92 -0.55
CA GLY A 210 -12.90 20.53 -0.25
C GLY A 210 -11.97 19.89 -1.29
N LYS A 211 -11.06 20.67 -1.88
CA LYS A 211 -10.17 20.24 -2.99
C LYS A 211 -8.71 20.12 -2.56
N PHE A 212 -7.98 19.28 -3.30
CA PHE A 212 -6.51 19.27 -3.25
C PHE A 212 -5.93 20.57 -3.82
N SER A 213 -4.97 21.14 -3.10
CA SER A 213 -4.11 22.22 -3.60
C SER A 213 -3.01 21.67 -4.51
N LEU A 214 -2.28 22.58 -5.18
CA LEU A 214 -1.21 22.24 -6.13
C LEU A 214 -0.24 21.20 -5.53
N PRO A 215 -0.06 20.04 -6.18
CA PRO A 215 0.75 18.97 -5.62
C PRO A 215 2.25 19.31 -5.60
N GLN A 216 2.93 18.74 -4.62
CA GLN A 216 4.34 18.43 -4.69
C GLN A 216 4.50 16.95 -5.05
N GLU A 217 5.11 16.69 -6.20
CA GLU A 217 5.46 15.33 -6.62
C GLU A 217 6.67 14.80 -5.82
N CYS A 218 6.67 13.49 -5.59
CA CYS A 218 7.67 12.80 -4.76
C CYS A 218 9.01 12.60 -5.51
N PRO A 219 10.16 12.54 -4.80
CA PRO A 219 11.46 12.25 -5.41
C PRO A 219 11.48 10.95 -6.24
N GLN A 220 10.68 9.95 -5.87
CA GLN A 220 10.59 8.66 -6.55
C GLN A 220 10.11 8.78 -8.00
N ASP A 221 9.26 9.77 -8.32
CA ASP A 221 8.79 10.01 -9.69
C ASP A 221 9.90 10.59 -10.59
N PHE A 222 10.97 11.18 -10.01
CA PHE A 222 12.08 11.83 -10.71
C PHE A 222 13.39 11.01 -10.68
N VAL A 223 13.39 9.84 -11.34
CA VAL A 223 14.62 9.07 -11.58
C VAL A 223 15.08 9.25 -13.04
N PRO A 224 16.19 9.96 -13.32
CA PRO A 224 16.70 10.14 -14.68
C PRO A 224 17.42 8.89 -15.21
N THR A 225 17.09 8.48 -16.44
CA THR A 225 17.78 7.38 -17.12
C THR A 225 19.07 7.87 -17.79
N THR A 226 20.19 7.90 -17.05
CA THR A 226 21.52 8.13 -17.63
C THR A 226 22.56 7.20 -17.01
N GLU A 227 23.23 6.40 -17.85
CA GLU A 227 24.33 5.51 -17.48
C GLU A 227 25.62 6.32 -17.18
N PRO A 228 26.37 6.04 -16.10
CA PRO A 228 27.62 6.75 -15.81
C PRO A 228 28.76 6.39 -16.78
N PRO A 229 29.43 7.36 -17.42
CA PRO A 229 30.63 7.09 -18.23
C PRO A 229 31.78 6.50 -17.40
N ALA A 230 32.57 5.62 -18.01
CA ALA A 230 33.63 4.88 -17.33
C ALA A 230 34.75 5.77 -16.77
N THR A 231 35.14 5.53 -15.52
CA THR A 231 36.18 6.28 -14.81
C THR A 231 37.59 5.89 -15.27
N SER A 232 38.37 6.85 -15.80
CA SER A 232 39.79 6.65 -16.06
C SER A 232 40.63 6.90 -14.80
N THR A 233 41.46 5.93 -14.41
CA THR A 233 42.34 6.04 -13.24
C THR A 233 43.73 6.54 -13.62
N THR A 234 44.04 7.77 -13.21
CA THR A 234 45.40 8.34 -13.21
C THR A 234 45.76 8.76 -11.78
N PRO A 235 46.91 8.35 -11.20
CA PRO A 235 47.27 8.73 -9.84
C PRO A 235 47.75 10.18 -9.76
N PHE A 236 47.28 10.93 -8.76
CA PHE A 236 47.85 12.23 -8.38
C PHE A 236 48.40 12.19 -6.96
N GLN A 237 49.44 12.98 -6.69
CA GLN A 237 50.16 12.97 -5.42
C GLN A 237 49.34 13.58 -4.26
N PRO A 238 49.61 13.18 -3.01
CA PRO A 238 48.93 13.74 -1.84
C PRO A 238 49.39 15.19 -1.58
N ALA A 239 48.53 16.15 -1.90
CA ALA A 239 48.56 17.47 -1.29
C ALA A 239 47.87 17.40 0.09
N THR A 240 48.48 17.99 1.12
CA THR A 240 47.89 18.03 2.47
C THR A 240 46.58 18.81 2.45
N PRO A 241 45.42 18.20 2.78
CA PRO A 241 44.14 18.87 2.68
C PRO A 241 43.94 19.85 3.85
N SER A 242 44.20 21.13 3.62
CA SER A 242 43.52 22.19 4.35
C SER A 242 42.02 22.08 4.09
N LEU A 243 41.20 22.25 5.13
CA LEU A 243 39.76 21.99 5.06
C LEU A 243 39.01 23.12 4.31
N VAL A 244 39.06 23.11 2.98
CA VAL A 244 38.25 24.00 2.14
C VAL A 244 36.81 23.47 2.09
N PHE A 245 35.91 24.10 2.85
CA PHE A 245 34.47 23.83 2.78
C PHE A 245 33.80 24.72 1.72
N PRO A 246 32.89 24.18 0.89
CA PRO A 246 32.35 24.92 -0.25
C PRO A 246 31.36 26.01 0.16
N VAL A 247 31.40 27.12 -0.57
CA VAL A 247 30.39 28.18 -0.54
C VAL A 247 29.30 27.83 -1.56
N GLY A 248 28.05 27.82 -1.12
CA GLY A 248 26.89 27.62 -2.01
C GLY A 248 26.21 28.95 -2.33
N SER A 249 25.52 28.98 -3.48
CA SER A 249 24.69 30.09 -3.94
C SER A 249 23.24 29.64 -4.06
N TYR A 250 22.36 30.30 -3.32
CA TYR A 250 20.98 29.90 -3.08
C TYR A 250 20.03 31.02 -3.52
N SER A 251 18.96 30.64 -4.22
CA SER A 251 17.94 31.55 -4.75
C SER A 251 16.56 31.01 -4.43
N LEU A 252 15.68 31.89 -3.96
CA LEU A 252 14.31 31.56 -3.62
C LEU A 252 13.33 32.41 -4.42
N ASN A 253 12.31 31.77 -4.99
CA ASN A 253 11.30 32.41 -5.81
C ASN A 253 9.96 32.52 -5.08
N ASN A 254 9.22 33.61 -5.34
CA ASN A 254 7.86 33.81 -4.87
C ASN A 254 6.84 32.97 -5.67
N SER A 255 5.56 33.04 -5.30
CA SER A 255 4.46 32.36 -5.99
C SER A 255 4.24 32.79 -7.46
N ALA A 256 4.78 33.95 -7.85
CA ALA A 256 4.79 34.44 -9.24
C ALA A 256 6.07 34.04 -10.01
N GLY A 257 6.96 33.24 -9.41
CA GLY A 257 8.20 32.76 -10.04
C GLY A 257 9.36 33.76 -10.05
N GLN A 258 9.21 34.93 -9.41
CA GLN A 258 10.25 35.95 -9.32
C GLN A 258 11.17 35.68 -8.12
N VAL A 259 12.48 35.91 -8.26
CA VAL A 259 13.44 35.80 -7.15
C VAL A 259 13.09 36.84 -6.07
N CYS A 260 12.97 36.41 -4.82
CA CYS A 260 12.57 37.25 -3.69
C CYS A 260 13.54 37.20 -2.50
N LEU A 261 14.43 36.21 -2.47
CA LEU A 261 15.54 36.12 -1.52
C LEU A 261 16.76 35.48 -2.19
N LEU A 262 17.94 36.05 -1.98
CA LEU A 262 19.24 35.50 -2.40
C LEU A 262 20.16 35.28 -1.18
N ALA A 263 20.97 34.23 -1.22
CA ALA A 263 21.98 33.95 -0.21
C ALA A 263 23.20 33.20 -0.79
N ASN A 264 24.40 33.74 -0.59
CA ASN A 264 25.67 33.03 -0.73
C ASN A 264 26.22 32.77 0.68
N MET A 265 26.67 31.55 0.97
CA MET A 265 27.43 31.22 2.18
C MET A 265 27.99 29.80 2.13
N GLY A 266 29.17 29.61 2.74
CA GLY A 266 29.65 28.30 3.21
C GLY A 266 29.31 28.14 4.69
N VAL A 267 28.82 26.97 5.10
CA VAL A 267 28.44 26.71 6.51
C VAL A 267 28.98 25.36 6.98
N LEU A 268 29.60 25.36 8.16
CA LEU A 268 30.08 24.19 8.87
C LEU A 268 29.31 24.07 10.21
N PHE A 269 28.72 22.91 10.45
CA PHE A 269 27.94 22.59 11.64
C PHE A 269 28.82 21.84 12.63
N ARG A 270 28.90 22.32 13.87
CA ARG A 270 29.48 21.59 15.01
C ARG A 270 28.34 21.19 15.94
N VAL A 271 28.17 19.89 16.18
CA VAL A 271 27.01 19.33 16.90
C VAL A 271 27.46 18.50 18.08
N LEU A 272 27.11 18.93 19.29
CA LEU A 272 27.43 18.26 20.57
C LEU A 272 26.29 17.29 20.94
N TYR A 273 26.50 16.00 20.74
CA TYR A 273 25.50 14.96 21.03
C TYR A 273 25.95 14.02 22.15
N ARG A 274 25.00 13.44 22.87
CA ARG A 274 25.27 12.38 23.85
C ARG A 274 25.46 11.04 23.16
N VAL A 275 26.44 10.28 23.63
CA VAL A 275 26.67 8.89 23.26
C VAL A 275 26.31 7.95 24.42
N GLU A 276 26.12 6.67 24.10
CA GLU A 276 25.93 5.61 25.09
C GLU A 276 27.03 5.66 26.18
N GLY A 277 26.63 5.44 27.44
CA GLY A 277 27.48 5.70 28.61
C GLY A 277 27.52 7.17 29.06
N GLY A 278 26.68 8.05 28.51
CA GLY A 278 26.40 9.39 29.04
C GLY A 278 27.50 10.45 28.78
N LYS A 279 28.46 10.16 27.91
CA LYS A 279 29.48 11.12 27.47
C LYS A 279 28.94 12.00 26.35
N ASN A 280 29.44 13.23 26.23
CA ASN A 280 29.19 14.06 25.06
C ASN A 280 30.28 13.84 23.99
N ARG A 281 29.91 13.97 22.71
CA ARG A 281 30.81 13.91 21.55
C ARG A 281 30.46 15.04 20.58
N ASN A 282 31.47 15.69 20.03
CA ASN A 282 31.28 16.61 18.90
C ASN A 282 31.31 15.82 17.59
N ALA A 283 30.31 16.05 16.73
CA ALA A 283 30.38 15.79 15.30
C ALA A 283 30.62 17.10 14.54
N THR A 284 31.05 16.99 13.29
CA THR A 284 31.22 18.14 12.39
C THR A 284 30.77 17.77 10.98
N TYR A 285 29.94 18.63 10.39
CA TYR A 285 29.36 18.44 9.07
C TYR A 285 29.46 19.74 8.27
N VAL A 286 29.34 19.66 6.95
CA VAL A 286 29.50 20.79 6.04
C VAL A 286 28.30 20.87 5.12
N LEU A 287 27.77 22.08 4.91
CA LEU A 287 26.71 22.37 3.97
C LEU A 287 27.21 22.20 2.52
N PRO A 288 26.69 21.26 1.73
CA PRO A 288 27.05 21.12 0.33
C PRO A 288 26.51 22.29 -0.51
N ALA A 289 27.28 22.77 -1.48
CA ALA A 289 26.82 23.84 -2.38
C ALA A 289 25.58 23.48 -3.20
N ASN A 290 25.29 22.18 -3.37
CA ASN A 290 24.08 21.65 -4.01
C ASN A 290 22.96 21.25 -3.02
N SER A 291 22.92 21.87 -1.84
CA SER A 291 21.81 21.72 -0.88
C SER A 291 20.47 22.07 -1.52
N SER A 292 19.40 21.35 -1.18
CA SER A 292 18.06 21.69 -1.66
C SER A 292 17.57 22.97 -0.99
N VAL A 293 17.27 23.97 -1.81
CA VAL A 293 16.74 25.26 -1.38
C VAL A 293 15.23 25.17 -1.26
N GLY A 294 14.73 25.60 -0.12
CA GLY A 294 13.37 26.04 0.07
C GLY A 294 13.34 27.34 0.86
N GLY A 295 12.14 27.80 1.12
CA GLY A 295 11.82 29.02 1.85
C GLY A 295 10.46 29.59 1.47
N SER A 296 10.15 30.76 2.02
CA SER A 296 9.00 31.59 1.66
C SER A 296 9.37 33.07 1.65
N CYS A 297 8.57 33.86 0.94
CA CYS A 297 8.63 35.33 0.95
C CYS A 297 7.20 35.86 1.07
N GLY A 298 6.93 36.60 2.14
CA GLY A 298 5.80 37.51 2.29
C GLY A 298 6.29 38.96 2.26
N ASP A 299 5.42 39.89 2.66
CA ASP A 299 5.70 41.34 2.60
C ASP A 299 6.60 41.82 3.75
N ASP A 300 6.44 41.26 4.95
CA ASP A 300 7.18 41.59 6.17
C ASP A 300 8.09 40.46 6.67
N GLN A 301 7.87 39.21 6.23
CA GLN A 301 8.65 38.04 6.63
C GLN A 301 9.14 37.22 5.43
N ALA A 302 10.39 36.77 5.48
CA ALA A 302 10.96 35.86 4.48
C ALA A 302 11.82 34.80 5.17
N THR A 303 11.68 33.54 4.79
CA THR A 303 12.44 32.43 5.36
C THR A 303 13.25 31.74 4.26
N LEU A 304 14.52 31.45 4.51
CA LEU A 304 15.35 30.56 3.69
C LEU A 304 15.56 29.26 4.47
N THR A 305 15.25 28.11 3.89
CA THR A 305 15.57 26.79 4.46
C THR A 305 16.46 26.02 3.50
N LEU A 306 17.65 25.64 3.96
CA LEU A 306 18.59 24.80 3.23
C LEU A 306 18.59 23.41 3.86
N MET A 307 18.38 22.38 3.04
CA MET A 307 18.39 20.99 3.48
C MET A 307 19.51 20.24 2.75
N PHE A 308 20.22 19.39 3.48
CA PHE A 308 21.26 18.55 2.90
C PHE A 308 21.28 17.18 3.57
N THR A 309 21.45 16.14 2.75
CA THR A 309 21.09 14.75 3.09
C THR A 309 19.60 14.63 3.48
N ASP A 310 19.19 13.44 3.89
CA ASP A 310 17.94 13.19 4.60
C ASP A 310 17.92 13.75 6.04
N THR A 311 19.11 14.08 6.57
CA THR A 311 19.36 14.19 8.01
C THR A 311 19.37 15.63 8.54
N PHE A 312 19.68 16.66 7.75
CA PHE A 312 19.91 18.03 8.25
C PHE A 312 19.09 19.12 7.55
N ASN A 313 18.63 20.10 8.34
CA ASN A 313 18.06 21.35 7.84
C ASN A 313 18.57 22.57 8.62
N LEU A 314 18.78 23.68 7.90
CA LEU A 314 19.15 25.00 8.41
C LEU A 314 18.14 26.02 7.89
N SER A 315 17.42 26.69 8.79
CA SER A 315 16.42 27.71 8.45
C SER A 315 16.79 29.07 9.02
N LEU A 316 16.82 30.10 8.16
CA LEU A 316 17.06 31.50 8.48
C LEU A 316 15.74 32.26 8.25
N SER A 317 15.17 32.85 9.30
CA SER A 317 13.93 33.63 9.20
C SER A 317 14.23 35.12 9.37
N PHE A 318 13.86 35.93 8.39
CA PHE A 318 14.08 37.37 8.33
C PHE A 318 12.76 38.13 8.54
N TYR A 319 12.84 39.24 9.25
CA TYR A 319 11.73 40.19 9.47
C TYR A 319 12.08 41.57 8.92
N SER A 320 11.08 42.32 8.46
CA SER A 320 11.16 43.65 7.86
C SER A 320 10.18 44.63 8.52
N ASP A 321 10.65 45.82 8.90
CA ASP A 321 9.80 46.90 9.42
C ASP A 321 9.25 47.84 8.32
N GLY A 322 9.48 47.50 7.05
CA GLY A 322 9.17 48.36 5.91
C GLY A 322 10.25 49.41 5.58
N LYS A 323 11.40 49.41 6.30
CA LYS A 323 12.59 50.23 6.00
C LYS A 323 13.90 49.44 6.06
N ARG A 324 13.98 48.50 6.99
CA ARG A 324 15.15 47.67 7.30
C ARG A 324 14.71 46.22 7.52
N TYR A 325 15.63 45.28 7.37
CA TYR A 325 15.45 43.88 7.71
C TYR A 325 16.50 43.38 8.70
N VAL A 326 16.13 42.37 9.47
CA VAL A 326 16.99 41.61 10.38
C VAL A 326 16.78 40.12 10.20
N LEU A 327 17.81 39.32 10.48
CA LEU A 327 17.66 37.92 10.83
C LEU A 327 17.01 37.84 12.22
N ASN A 328 15.78 37.36 12.26
CA ASN A 328 14.96 37.27 13.47
C ASN A 328 15.17 35.93 14.20
N SER A 329 15.21 34.81 13.47
CA SER A 329 15.48 33.50 14.06
C SER A 329 16.32 32.59 13.17
N LEU A 330 16.95 31.62 13.82
CA LEU A 330 17.87 30.66 13.23
C LEU A 330 17.55 29.26 13.80
N VAL A 331 17.27 28.31 12.92
CA VAL A 331 16.81 26.96 13.30
C VAL A 331 17.75 25.92 12.68
N VAL A 332 18.17 24.94 13.47
CA VAL A 332 18.91 23.76 12.99
C VAL A 332 18.22 22.50 13.45
N GLY A 333 17.66 21.75 12.51
CA GLY A 333 17.13 20.40 12.76
C GLY A 333 18.10 19.33 12.30
N TYR A 334 18.20 18.24 13.06
CA TYR A 334 19.00 17.07 12.67
C TYR A 334 18.46 15.75 13.22
N GLN A 335 18.65 14.64 12.50
CA GLN A 335 18.31 13.30 12.99
C GLN A 335 19.54 12.52 13.48
N ARG A 336 19.47 11.94 14.67
CA ARG A 336 20.53 11.15 15.31
C ARG A 336 20.62 9.71 14.78
N ASN A 337 20.63 9.54 13.46
CA ASN A 337 20.80 8.22 12.86
C ASN A 337 22.26 7.72 12.98
N ALA A 338 22.45 6.41 12.93
CA ALA A 338 23.75 5.78 13.19
C ALA A 338 24.85 6.10 12.15
N ARG A 339 24.48 6.63 10.96
CA ARG A 339 25.43 6.99 9.90
C ARG A 339 26.17 8.28 10.22
N PHE A 340 25.45 9.30 10.69
CA PHE A 340 26.03 10.60 11.03
C PHE A 340 26.38 10.68 12.52
N PHE A 341 25.53 10.14 13.40
CA PHE A 341 25.69 10.19 14.86
C PHE A 341 25.90 8.78 15.46
N PRO A 342 27.03 8.10 15.17
CA PRO A 342 27.29 6.75 15.66
C PRO A 342 27.37 6.70 17.19
N ASN A 343 26.73 5.68 17.76
CA ASN A 343 26.58 5.42 19.19
C ASN A 343 25.84 6.53 19.96
N ALA A 344 25.01 7.35 19.30
CA ALA A 344 24.14 8.32 19.97
C ALA A 344 23.24 7.65 21.01
N GLN A 345 23.05 8.31 22.15
CA GLN A 345 22.25 7.79 23.29
C GLN A 345 20.79 7.52 22.89
N ASP A 346 20.22 8.37 22.04
CA ASP A 346 18.84 8.30 21.56
C ASP A 346 18.83 8.11 20.03
N PRO A 347 19.13 6.92 19.49
CA PRO A 347 19.33 6.72 18.06
C PRO A 347 18.04 6.92 17.26
N ASN A 348 18.19 7.42 16.03
CA ASN A 348 17.13 7.77 15.08
C ASN A 348 16.13 8.85 15.54
N THR A 349 16.31 9.44 16.72
CA THR A 349 15.52 10.60 17.17
C THR A 349 15.83 11.85 16.36
N SER A 350 14.84 12.73 16.18
CA SER A 350 15.07 14.09 15.64
C SER A 350 15.32 15.06 16.80
N ASP A 351 16.18 16.05 16.57
CA ASP A 351 16.47 17.17 17.46
C ASP A 351 16.29 18.47 16.67
N ILE A 352 15.82 19.52 17.34
CA ILE A 352 15.63 20.86 16.78
C ILE A 352 16.22 21.87 17.76
N GLN A 353 17.25 22.56 17.31
CA GLN A 353 17.84 23.70 18.01
C GLN A 353 17.32 24.99 17.38
N LEU A 354 17.02 25.98 18.23
CA LEU A 354 16.36 27.22 17.86
C LEU A 354 17.00 28.40 18.60
N GLU A 355 17.28 29.47 17.87
CA GLU A 355 17.69 30.77 18.39
C GLU A 355 16.73 31.84 17.84
N ASN A 356 16.19 32.69 18.71
CA ASN A 356 15.15 33.68 18.38
C ASN A 356 15.59 35.10 18.77
N ASP A 357 14.80 36.09 18.37
CA ASP A 357 14.93 37.52 18.70
C ASP A 357 16.32 38.12 18.36
N LEU A 358 17.03 37.44 17.45
CA LEU A 358 18.45 37.61 17.18
C LEU A 358 18.84 39.05 16.81
N SER A 359 17.96 39.74 16.08
CA SER A 359 18.19 41.13 15.61
C SER A 359 19.52 41.30 14.87
N LEU A 360 19.99 40.24 14.19
CA LEU A 360 21.28 40.21 13.50
C LEU A 360 21.11 40.63 12.02
N LEU A 361 22.24 40.89 11.36
CA LEU A 361 22.29 41.22 9.92
C LEU A 361 21.48 42.49 9.52
N ASP A 362 21.25 43.39 10.49
CA ASP A 362 20.50 44.65 10.34
C ASP A 362 20.96 45.46 9.11
N THR A 363 20.06 45.57 8.13
CA THR A 363 20.32 46.16 6.80
C THR A 363 19.12 46.93 6.28
N GLU A 364 19.36 47.97 5.48
CA GLU A 364 18.31 48.72 4.78
C GLU A 364 17.66 47.88 3.67
N LEU A 365 16.34 47.98 3.51
CA LEU A 365 15.64 47.29 2.43
C LEU A 365 16.19 47.71 1.05
N GLY A 366 16.26 46.74 0.14
CA GLY A 366 16.85 46.93 -1.18
C GLY A 366 18.39 46.92 -1.21
N LYS A 367 19.06 46.61 -0.09
CA LYS A 367 20.51 46.32 -0.02
C LYS A 367 20.75 44.87 0.42
N SER A 368 21.90 44.31 0.05
CA SER A 368 22.37 43.03 0.60
C SER A 368 23.17 43.24 1.88
N TYR A 369 23.13 42.31 2.83
CA TYR A 369 24.10 42.21 3.91
C TYR A 369 25.28 41.37 3.44
N ARG A 370 26.52 41.78 3.71
CA ARG A 370 27.73 41.01 3.39
C ARG A 370 28.71 40.96 4.55
N CYS A 371 29.31 39.80 4.79
CA CYS A 371 30.42 39.62 5.72
C CYS A 371 31.45 38.69 5.10
N ASP A 372 32.60 39.23 4.72
CA ASP A 372 33.73 38.43 4.21
C ASP A 372 34.46 37.72 5.36
N THR A 373 34.43 38.31 6.57
CA THR A 373 34.98 37.73 7.80
C THR A 373 34.12 36.56 8.31
N GLN A 374 34.76 35.46 8.70
CA GLN A 374 34.09 34.31 9.33
C GLN A 374 33.23 34.70 10.54
N ARG A 375 32.03 34.13 10.63
CA ARG A 375 31.07 34.35 11.72
C ARG A 375 30.68 33.02 12.36
N ASN A 376 30.72 32.97 13.69
CA ASN A 376 30.20 31.85 14.45
C ASN A 376 28.85 32.24 15.09
N PHE A 377 27.86 31.35 15.01
CA PHE A 377 26.54 31.50 15.62
C PHE A 377 26.23 30.27 16.46
N THR A 378 25.94 30.43 17.75
CA THR A 378 25.35 29.36 18.55
C THR A 378 23.86 29.25 18.21
N VAL A 379 23.33 28.03 18.17
CA VAL A 379 21.90 27.78 17.98
C VAL A 379 21.45 26.80 19.06
N GLY A 380 20.62 27.27 19.99
CA GLY A 380 20.19 26.47 21.13
C GLY A 380 21.36 26.02 22.03
N GLN A 381 21.33 24.77 22.49
CA GLN A 381 22.28 24.23 23.47
C GLN A 381 23.34 23.31 22.86
N SER A 382 23.10 22.72 21.68
CA SER A 382 23.96 21.67 21.11
C SER A 382 24.62 22.01 19.77
N VAL A 383 24.29 23.12 19.12
CA VAL A 383 24.80 23.46 17.78
C VAL A 383 25.60 24.77 17.79
N THR A 384 26.73 24.76 17.08
CA THR A 384 27.42 25.97 16.63
C THR A 384 27.59 25.92 15.12
N LEU A 385 27.19 26.99 14.44
CA LEU A 385 27.40 27.20 13.01
C LEU A 385 28.62 28.08 12.81
N GLU A 386 29.46 27.70 11.86
CA GLU A 386 30.68 28.39 11.44
C GLU A 386 30.52 28.77 9.96
N VAL A 387 30.39 30.07 9.69
CA VAL A 387 29.88 30.61 8.42
C VAL A 387 30.92 31.51 7.75
N VAL A 388 31.11 31.34 6.44
CA VAL A 388 32.07 32.09 5.62
C VAL A 388 31.43 32.61 4.32
N GLU A 389 32.02 33.68 3.76
CA GLU A 389 31.59 34.32 2.50
C GLU A 389 30.08 34.62 2.46
N MET A 390 29.55 35.11 3.59
CA MET A 390 28.12 35.30 3.77
C MET A 390 27.65 36.59 3.07
N GLN A 391 26.82 36.45 2.04
CA GLN A 391 26.08 37.57 1.46
C GLN A 391 24.61 37.20 1.31
N VAL A 392 23.70 37.93 1.96
CA VAL A 392 22.25 37.63 1.97
C VAL A 392 21.43 38.86 1.64
N GLN A 393 20.28 38.66 0.98
CA GLN A 393 19.30 39.70 0.70
C GLN A 393 17.89 39.08 0.67
N PRO A 394 17.15 39.10 1.79
CA PRO A 394 15.71 38.98 1.80
C PRO A 394 15.06 40.29 1.33
N PHE A 395 13.93 40.18 0.63
CA PHE A 395 13.13 41.31 0.13
C PHE A 395 13.86 42.20 -0.91
N GLY A 396 13.08 42.93 -1.72
CA GLY A 396 13.62 43.94 -2.65
C GLY A 396 14.74 43.45 -3.58
N VAL A 397 14.67 42.19 -4.05
CA VAL A 397 15.63 41.62 -4.99
C VAL A 397 15.23 42.00 -6.42
N GLU A 398 16.01 42.86 -7.07
CA GLU A 398 15.77 43.28 -8.44
C GLU A 398 16.59 42.46 -9.44
N GLY A 399 16.00 42.12 -10.60
CA GLY A 399 16.68 41.42 -11.69
C GLY A 399 17.28 40.04 -11.34
N GLY A 400 16.92 39.46 -10.20
CA GLY A 400 17.52 38.22 -9.69
C GLY A 400 18.99 38.35 -9.27
N ARG A 401 19.40 39.54 -8.80
CA ARG A 401 20.78 39.84 -8.38
C ARG A 401 20.82 40.51 -7.00
N PHE A 402 21.97 40.40 -6.33
CA PHE A 402 22.23 41.20 -5.14
C PHE A 402 22.35 42.69 -5.50
N SER A 403 21.68 43.51 -4.71
CA SER A 403 21.88 44.96 -4.66
C SER A 403 23.14 45.32 -3.85
N ASP A 404 23.48 46.61 -3.81
CA ASP A 404 24.61 47.17 -3.04
C ASP A 404 24.73 46.58 -1.63
N ALA A 405 25.96 46.26 -1.23
CA ALA A 405 26.24 45.47 -0.03
C ALA A 405 26.59 46.33 1.19
N SER A 406 25.73 46.27 2.22
CA SER A 406 26.03 46.71 3.58
C SER A 406 27.00 45.71 4.23
N ARG A 407 28.23 46.14 4.51
CA ARG A 407 29.27 45.30 5.13
C ARG A 407 29.09 45.14 6.63
N CYS A 408 29.40 43.96 7.15
CA CYS A 408 29.35 43.67 8.58
C CYS A 408 30.40 44.48 9.38
N PRO A 409 30.14 44.80 10.66
CA PRO A 409 31.11 45.51 11.51
C PRO A 409 32.44 44.77 11.74
N GLN A 410 32.51 43.47 11.44
CA GLN A 410 33.71 42.65 11.58
C GLN A 410 34.73 42.95 10.46
N ASP A 411 34.28 43.08 9.20
CA ASP A 411 35.11 43.47 8.05
C ASP A 411 35.75 44.86 8.24
N LEU A 412 35.11 45.73 9.02
CA LEU A 412 35.60 47.08 9.35
C LEU A 412 36.65 47.09 10.47
N ARG A 413 36.86 45.97 11.18
CA ARG A 413 37.91 45.85 12.21
C ARG A 413 39.23 45.29 11.66
N THR A 414 39.18 44.46 10.63
CA THR A 414 40.39 43.92 9.96
C THR A 414 41.14 44.97 9.15
N THR A 415 40.51 46.10 8.79
CA THR A 415 41.14 47.21 8.06
C THR A 415 41.75 48.29 8.96
N MET A 416 41.55 48.25 10.28
CA MET A 416 42.00 49.29 11.20
C MET A 416 43.14 48.86 12.13
N TYR A 417 44.29 48.50 11.53
CA TYR A 417 45.59 48.61 12.18
C TYR A 417 46.19 50.00 11.87
N PRO A 418 46.00 51.02 12.73
CA PRO A 418 46.82 52.22 12.66
C PRO A 418 48.25 51.84 13.11
N VAL A 419 49.23 52.01 12.22
CA VAL A 419 50.65 51.88 12.59
C VAL A 419 51.06 53.10 13.42
N LEU A 420 50.77 53.04 14.72
CA LEU A 420 51.18 54.07 15.67
C LEU A 420 52.45 53.63 16.41
N ASN A 421 53.60 53.89 15.78
CA ASN A 421 54.91 53.69 16.38
C ASN A 421 55.10 54.66 17.57
N ALA A 422 54.91 54.18 18.81
CA ALA A 422 55.26 54.92 20.02
C ALA A 422 55.73 53.97 21.14
N THR A 423 57.02 54.01 21.44
CA THR A 423 57.67 53.30 22.56
C THR A 423 57.28 53.91 23.92
N THR A 424 57.09 53.10 24.98
CA THR A 424 57.44 53.41 26.40
C THR A 424 57.26 52.14 27.28
N THR A 425 57.83 52.15 28.48
CA THR A 425 58.19 50.99 29.33
C THR A 425 57.26 50.72 30.54
N ILE A 426 57.00 49.42 30.84
CA ILE A 426 57.31 48.64 32.10
C ILE A 426 57.20 49.38 33.48
N PRO A 427 56.74 48.79 34.63
CA PRO A 427 56.34 47.39 34.96
C PRO A 427 55.04 47.17 35.81
N THR A 428 54.66 45.89 36.02
CA THR A 428 53.81 45.34 37.14
C THR A 428 52.35 45.82 37.25
N ARG A 429 51.35 45.08 37.76
CA ARG A 429 51.18 43.80 38.52
C ARG A 429 49.75 43.24 38.13
N VAL A 430 49.18 42.07 38.48
CA VAL A 430 49.29 41.05 39.55
C VAL A 430 48.95 39.63 38.96
N THR A 431 49.14 38.58 39.77
CA THR A 431 48.56 37.20 39.76
C THR A 431 47.06 37.14 39.32
N THR A 432 46.51 36.05 38.73
CA THR A 432 46.72 34.63 39.08
C THR A 432 46.50 33.62 37.93
N THR A 433 47.39 32.62 37.88
CA THR A 433 47.30 31.27 37.26
C THR A 433 46.08 30.45 37.73
N MET A 434 45.69 29.29 37.19
CA MET A 434 46.36 28.17 36.48
C MET A 434 45.60 27.84 35.17
N GLN A 435 46.22 27.72 34.00
CA GLN A 435 47.10 26.65 33.47
C GLN A 435 46.36 25.42 32.92
N THR A 436 46.58 25.17 31.63
CA THR A 436 46.17 24.00 30.83
C THR A 436 47.17 22.84 30.93
N THR A 437 46.71 21.63 30.61
CA THR A 437 47.52 20.56 30.01
C THR A 437 46.66 19.75 29.05
N ASP A 438 46.94 19.87 27.74
CA ASP A 438 46.60 18.81 26.79
C ASP A 438 47.49 17.59 27.04
N THR A 439 46.99 16.40 26.75
CA THR A 439 47.84 15.21 26.54
C THR A 439 47.20 14.35 25.46
N THR A 440 47.65 14.55 24.23
CA THR A 440 47.33 13.66 23.10
C THR A 440 48.19 12.42 23.24
N ASP A 441 47.58 11.23 23.31
CA ASP A 441 48.31 9.97 23.35
C ASP A 441 47.85 9.03 22.23
N THR A 442 48.80 8.35 21.60
CA THR A 442 48.59 7.59 20.36
C THR A 442 49.09 6.16 20.54
N LEU A 443 48.18 5.19 20.57
CA LEU A 443 48.53 3.77 20.65
C LEU A 443 47.84 2.97 19.55
N ALA A 444 48.65 2.18 18.85
CA ALA A 444 48.24 1.24 17.81
C ALA A 444 47.68 -0.06 18.43
N PRO A 445 46.84 -0.82 17.70
CA PRO A 445 46.27 -2.07 18.22
C PRO A 445 47.34 -3.18 18.32
N ALA A 446 47.49 -3.73 19.52
CA ALA A 446 48.30 -4.93 19.78
C ALA A 446 47.39 -6.16 19.96
N THR A 447 47.64 -7.22 19.18
CA THR A 447 46.90 -8.49 19.24
C THR A 447 47.40 -9.37 20.39
N THR A 448 46.48 -9.99 21.15
CA THR A 448 46.76 -11.14 22.05
C THR A 448 45.48 -12.00 22.15
N ILE A 449 45.60 -13.27 22.52
CA ILE A 449 44.70 -14.35 22.09
C ILE A 449 44.13 -15.18 23.27
N LEU A 450 42.80 -15.36 23.29
CA LEU A 450 42.06 -16.43 24.02
C LEU A 450 42.18 -16.40 25.58
N PRO A 451 41.50 -17.28 26.39
CA PRO A 451 40.81 -18.54 26.08
C PRO A 451 39.28 -18.58 26.26
N SER A 452 38.72 -19.68 25.74
CA SER A 452 37.30 -20.08 25.70
C SER A 452 36.76 -20.65 27.04
N SER A 453 35.43 -20.62 27.22
CA SER A 453 34.68 -21.57 28.05
C SER A 453 33.36 -21.99 27.32
N PRO A 454 32.71 -23.09 27.70
CA PRO A 454 32.15 -24.04 26.71
C PRO A 454 30.70 -23.76 26.22
N PRO A 455 30.33 -24.29 25.05
CA PRO A 455 28.96 -24.27 24.55
C PRO A 455 28.07 -25.31 25.27
N HIS A 456 26.82 -24.94 25.56
CA HIS A 456 25.80 -25.88 26.01
C HIS A 456 25.12 -26.58 24.83
N THR A 457 25.27 -27.90 24.75
CA THR A 457 24.62 -28.73 23.71
C THR A 457 23.16 -29.03 24.08
N THR A 458 22.22 -28.70 23.19
CA THR A 458 20.85 -29.22 23.21
C THR A 458 20.71 -30.42 22.25
N PRO A 459 19.79 -31.37 22.51
CA PRO A 459 19.71 -32.63 21.77
C PRO A 459 19.14 -32.46 20.35
N PRO A 460 19.48 -33.36 19.41
CA PRO A 460 18.98 -33.31 18.04
C PRO A 460 17.49 -33.69 17.98
N TYR A 461 16.68 -32.82 17.39
CA TYR A 461 15.31 -33.15 17.03
C TYR A 461 15.30 -34.01 15.76
N THR A 462 14.58 -35.13 15.80
CA THR A 462 14.43 -36.06 14.67
C THR A 462 13.62 -35.43 13.54
N THR A 463 14.18 -35.43 12.32
CA THR A 463 13.52 -34.92 11.12
C THR A 463 12.47 -35.92 10.59
N THR A 464 11.20 -35.61 10.85
CA THR A 464 10.07 -36.22 10.14
C THR A 464 10.06 -35.73 8.67
N PRO A 465 9.62 -36.53 7.67
CA PRO A 465 9.54 -36.08 6.28
C PRO A 465 8.60 -34.87 6.09
N PRO A 466 8.78 -34.05 5.04
CA PRO A 466 7.97 -32.86 4.80
C PRO A 466 6.48 -33.18 4.61
N PRO A 467 5.55 -32.39 5.17
CA PRO A 467 4.13 -32.50 4.86
C PRO A 467 3.87 -32.07 3.41
N THR A 468 3.17 -32.91 2.66
CA THR A 468 2.69 -32.63 1.29
C THR A 468 1.80 -31.38 1.28
N PRO A 469 1.86 -30.51 0.23
CA PRO A 469 1.04 -29.30 0.15
C PRO A 469 -0.45 -29.52 0.44
N SER A 470 -1.04 -28.60 1.20
CA SER A 470 -2.45 -28.64 1.59
C SER A 470 -3.36 -28.55 0.37
N LYS A 471 -4.24 -29.54 0.22
CA LYS A 471 -5.15 -29.65 -0.92
C LYS A 471 -6.19 -28.51 -0.89
N PRO A 472 -6.48 -27.83 -2.02
CA PRO A 472 -7.41 -26.69 -2.04
C PRO A 472 -8.77 -26.99 -1.41
N THR A 473 -9.17 -26.15 -0.45
CA THR A 473 -10.45 -26.23 0.25
C THR A 473 -11.60 -26.00 -0.73
N LYS A 474 -12.57 -26.93 -0.77
CA LYS A 474 -13.75 -26.81 -1.65
C LYS A 474 -14.59 -25.57 -1.28
N PRO A 475 -15.21 -24.89 -2.25
CA PRO A 475 -15.98 -23.68 -1.97
C PRO A 475 -17.22 -23.99 -1.11
N LEU A 476 -17.55 -23.04 -0.24
CA LEU A 476 -18.79 -22.99 0.54
C LEU A 476 -19.96 -22.55 -0.34
N GLN A 477 -21.18 -22.98 -0.01
CA GLN A 477 -22.39 -22.51 -0.68
C GLN A 477 -22.74 -21.09 -0.21
N GLY A 478 -22.79 -20.13 -1.14
CA GLY A 478 -23.39 -18.81 -0.89
C GLY A 478 -24.89 -18.78 -1.21
N HIS A 479 -25.57 -17.73 -0.73
CA HIS A 479 -27.02 -17.53 -0.86
C HIS A 479 -27.31 -16.17 -1.51
N TYR A 480 -27.23 -16.13 -2.85
CA TYR A 480 -27.27 -14.88 -3.61
C TYR A 480 -28.68 -14.53 -4.08
N VAL A 481 -29.06 -13.26 -3.94
CA VAL A 481 -30.43 -12.77 -4.15
C VAL A 481 -30.38 -11.40 -4.85
N VAL A 482 -30.87 -11.33 -6.10
CA VAL A 482 -30.98 -10.05 -6.83
C VAL A 482 -32.41 -9.52 -6.73
N LYS A 483 -32.53 -8.22 -6.47
CA LYS A 483 -33.80 -7.48 -6.43
C LYS A 483 -33.88 -6.52 -7.61
N ASN A 484 -35.08 -6.30 -8.12
CA ASN A 484 -35.35 -5.29 -9.14
C ASN A 484 -35.45 -3.88 -8.52
N SER A 485 -35.68 -2.86 -9.37
CA SER A 485 -35.86 -1.46 -8.96
C SER A 485 -37.09 -1.19 -8.07
N THR A 486 -38.02 -2.14 -7.92
CA THR A 486 -39.14 -2.06 -6.96
C THR A 486 -38.86 -2.85 -5.66
N GLY A 487 -37.62 -3.26 -5.43
CA GLY A 487 -37.18 -4.00 -4.23
C GLY A 487 -37.61 -5.47 -4.20
N GLN A 488 -38.27 -5.95 -5.26
CA GLN A 488 -38.81 -7.30 -5.36
C GLN A 488 -37.76 -8.28 -5.86
N ILE A 489 -37.61 -9.43 -5.19
CA ILE A 489 -36.65 -10.46 -5.57
C ILE A 489 -37.00 -11.00 -6.96
N CYS A 490 -36.00 -11.06 -7.84
CA CYS A 490 -36.18 -11.44 -9.25
C CYS A 490 -35.26 -12.59 -9.71
N LEU A 491 -34.14 -12.81 -9.02
CA LEU A 491 -33.25 -13.97 -9.19
C LEU A 491 -32.82 -14.52 -7.83
N LEU A 492 -32.74 -15.84 -7.73
CA LEU A 492 -32.23 -16.59 -6.59
C LEU A 492 -31.12 -17.55 -7.06
N ALA A 493 -30.01 -17.61 -6.33
CA ALA A 493 -28.90 -18.50 -6.62
C ALA A 493 -28.19 -18.98 -5.34
N ASN A 494 -28.38 -20.25 -4.99
CA ASN A 494 -27.57 -20.93 -3.99
C ASN A 494 -26.45 -21.68 -4.72
N MET A 495 -25.17 -21.39 -4.48
CA MET A 495 -24.07 -22.16 -5.09
C MET A 495 -22.73 -21.87 -4.41
N GLY A 496 -21.86 -22.89 -4.36
CA GLY A 496 -20.44 -22.68 -4.12
C GLY A 496 -19.68 -22.68 -5.44
N VAL A 497 -18.78 -21.71 -5.63
CA VAL A 497 -18.01 -21.53 -6.88
C VAL A 497 -16.52 -21.41 -6.54
N GLN A 498 -15.69 -22.13 -7.30
CA GLN A 498 -14.23 -22.08 -7.25
C GLN A 498 -13.71 -21.91 -8.66
N PHE A 499 -12.68 -21.09 -8.83
CA PHE A 499 -11.94 -20.94 -10.07
C PHE A 499 -10.59 -21.63 -9.95
N ILE A 500 -10.18 -22.26 -11.05
CA ILE A 500 -8.89 -22.90 -11.27
C ILE A 500 -8.33 -22.24 -12.53
N VAL A 501 -7.18 -21.57 -12.41
CA VAL A 501 -6.58 -20.73 -13.44
C VAL A 501 -5.16 -21.16 -13.72
N GLU A 502 -4.83 -21.48 -14.97
CA GLU A 502 -3.47 -21.75 -15.43
C GLU A 502 -2.75 -20.43 -15.75
N TYR A 503 -1.54 -20.26 -15.22
CA TYR A 503 -0.73 -19.04 -15.36
C TYR A 503 0.76 -19.40 -15.54
N VAL A 504 1.57 -18.42 -15.96
CA VAL A 504 3.01 -18.62 -16.19
C VAL A 504 3.83 -18.17 -14.97
N LYS A 505 4.72 -19.04 -14.50
CA LYS A 505 5.66 -18.77 -13.41
C LYS A 505 6.96 -18.13 -13.91
N GLN A 506 7.73 -17.53 -13.01
CA GLN A 506 9.02 -16.88 -13.29
C GLN A 506 10.11 -17.84 -13.80
N ASP A 507 9.96 -19.14 -13.59
CA ASP A 507 10.77 -20.22 -14.18
C ASP A 507 10.28 -20.67 -15.57
N ALA A 508 9.29 -19.97 -16.13
CA ALA A 508 8.58 -20.26 -17.38
C ALA A 508 7.77 -21.58 -17.39
N GLU A 509 7.57 -22.25 -16.26
CA GLU A 509 6.59 -23.33 -16.14
C GLU A 509 5.16 -22.81 -16.00
N VAL A 510 4.17 -23.69 -16.16
CA VAL A 510 2.75 -23.40 -15.90
C VAL A 510 2.40 -23.75 -14.45
N GLY A 511 1.88 -22.76 -13.71
CA GLY A 511 1.26 -22.96 -12.39
C GLY A 511 -0.27 -23.03 -12.48
N GLN A 512 -0.91 -23.50 -11.40
CA GLN A 512 -2.38 -23.44 -11.22
C GLN A 512 -2.74 -22.64 -9.97
N GLY A 513 -3.45 -21.55 -10.15
CA GLY A 513 -4.01 -20.72 -9.08
C GLY A 513 -5.46 -21.12 -8.79
N VAL A 514 -5.82 -21.21 -7.51
CA VAL A 514 -7.14 -21.69 -7.09
C VAL A 514 -7.74 -20.77 -6.03
N PHE A 515 -8.94 -20.24 -6.29
CA PHE A 515 -9.64 -19.34 -5.38
C PHE A 515 -11.15 -19.61 -5.34
N ASN A 516 -11.76 -19.34 -4.19
CA ASN A 516 -13.19 -19.57 -3.93
C ASN A 516 -13.95 -18.26 -3.97
N VAL A 517 -15.14 -18.23 -4.59
CA VAL A 517 -16.10 -17.16 -4.36
C VAL A 517 -16.65 -17.33 -2.93
N PRO A 518 -16.53 -16.33 -2.04
CA PRO A 518 -17.00 -16.44 -0.67
C PRO A 518 -18.52 -16.40 -0.61
N ALA A 519 -19.10 -17.10 0.37
CA ALA A 519 -20.55 -17.09 0.60
C ALA A 519 -21.12 -15.70 0.93
N SER A 520 -20.27 -14.75 1.34
CA SER A 520 -20.54 -13.35 1.63
C SER A 520 -20.15 -12.38 0.50
N ALA A 521 -19.95 -12.86 -0.74
CA ALA A 521 -19.70 -11.99 -1.89
C ALA A 521 -20.82 -10.94 -2.05
N ASN A 522 -20.45 -9.69 -2.36
CA ASN A 522 -21.39 -8.61 -2.63
C ASN A 522 -22.22 -8.95 -3.88
N VAL A 523 -23.54 -8.79 -3.80
CA VAL A 523 -24.48 -9.26 -4.82
C VAL A 523 -25.10 -8.08 -5.55
N SER A 524 -24.83 -8.00 -6.85
CA SER A 524 -25.53 -7.09 -7.77
C SER A 524 -26.02 -7.86 -9.01
N GLY A 525 -26.63 -7.14 -9.95
CA GLY A 525 -27.22 -7.72 -11.16
C GLY A 525 -28.55 -7.07 -11.53
N ALA A 526 -29.13 -7.49 -12.65
CA ALA A 526 -30.41 -7.01 -13.14
C ALA A 526 -31.23 -8.15 -13.77
N CYS A 527 -32.53 -8.20 -13.49
CA CYS A 527 -33.44 -9.16 -14.11
C CYS A 527 -34.34 -8.45 -15.13
N GLN A 528 -34.29 -8.89 -16.39
CA GLN A 528 -35.15 -8.44 -17.48
C GLN A 528 -36.03 -9.59 -17.97
N ASN A 529 -36.94 -9.32 -18.92
CA ASN A 529 -37.91 -10.32 -19.40
C ASN A 529 -37.27 -11.56 -20.05
N ASN A 530 -36.09 -11.45 -20.66
CA ASN A 530 -35.44 -12.57 -21.37
C ASN A 530 -33.99 -12.84 -20.92
N VAL A 531 -33.39 -11.92 -20.15
CA VAL A 531 -31.99 -11.94 -19.72
C VAL A 531 -31.93 -11.53 -18.25
N SER A 532 -31.18 -12.25 -17.43
CA SER A 532 -30.91 -11.87 -16.04
C SER A 532 -29.43 -12.02 -15.74
N SER A 533 -28.83 -11.02 -15.11
CA SER A 533 -27.45 -11.11 -14.59
C SER A 533 -27.42 -11.33 -13.08
N LEU A 534 -26.43 -12.09 -12.64
CA LEU A 534 -25.96 -12.17 -11.26
C LEU A 534 -24.49 -11.81 -11.25
N THR A 535 -24.14 -10.72 -10.58
CA THR A 535 -22.76 -10.26 -10.43
C THR A 535 -22.34 -10.44 -8.97
N LEU A 536 -21.29 -11.23 -8.76
CA LEU A 536 -20.70 -11.51 -7.44
C LEU A 536 -19.33 -10.84 -7.36
N GLU A 537 -19.22 -9.87 -6.46
CA GLU A 537 -18.04 -9.06 -6.25
C GLU A 537 -17.41 -9.42 -4.89
N PHE A 538 -16.10 -9.69 -4.87
CA PHE A 538 -15.38 -10.21 -3.71
C PHE A 538 -13.92 -9.76 -3.74
N HIS A 539 -13.19 -9.97 -2.63
CA HIS A 539 -11.85 -9.41 -2.42
C HIS A 539 -11.77 -7.91 -2.77
N ASN A 540 -12.66 -7.09 -2.20
CA ASN A 540 -12.63 -5.63 -2.29
C ASN A 540 -12.65 -5.13 -3.76
N ALA A 541 -13.71 -5.47 -4.51
CA ALA A 541 -13.89 -5.21 -5.95
C ALA A 541 -12.85 -5.82 -6.93
N THR A 542 -11.69 -6.29 -6.46
CA THR A 542 -10.63 -6.79 -7.35
C THR A 542 -10.94 -8.15 -7.99
N PHE A 543 -11.86 -8.93 -7.40
CA PHE A 543 -12.40 -10.15 -7.98
C PHE A 543 -13.89 -9.98 -8.23
N CYS A 544 -14.34 -10.20 -9.46
CA CYS A 544 -15.73 -10.04 -9.85
C CYS A 544 -16.11 -11.08 -10.88
N VAL A 545 -17.24 -11.78 -10.68
CA VAL A 545 -17.82 -12.68 -11.68
C VAL A 545 -19.24 -12.27 -12.03
N THR A 546 -19.50 -12.07 -13.32
CA THR A 546 -20.85 -11.83 -13.86
C THR A 546 -21.34 -13.06 -14.60
N PHE A 547 -22.45 -13.63 -14.10
CA PHE A 547 -23.18 -14.73 -14.72
C PHE A 547 -24.40 -14.18 -15.47
N THR A 548 -24.45 -14.37 -16.79
CA THR A 548 -25.63 -14.00 -17.59
C THR A 548 -26.46 -15.23 -17.92
N PHE A 549 -27.70 -15.23 -17.44
CA PHE A 549 -28.72 -16.22 -17.78
C PHE A 549 -29.61 -15.68 -18.89
N VAL A 550 -30.03 -16.56 -19.81
CA VAL A 550 -31.04 -16.23 -20.83
C VAL A 550 -32.15 -17.27 -20.81
N GLN A 551 -33.37 -16.85 -21.13
CA GLN A 551 -34.50 -17.75 -21.36
C GLN A 551 -34.98 -17.73 -22.81
N SER A 552 -35.43 -18.88 -23.30
CA SER A 552 -36.05 -18.98 -24.63
C SER A 552 -37.41 -18.26 -24.66
N ILE A 553 -37.67 -17.55 -25.75
CA ILE A 553 -38.92 -16.83 -26.05
C ILE A 553 -40.06 -17.81 -26.42
N ASP A 554 -39.75 -19.10 -26.63
CA ASP A 554 -40.70 -20.10 -27.10
C ASP A 554 -41.82 -20.38 -26.08
N ARG A 555 -43.04 -19.97 -26.44
CA ARG A 555 -44.20 -19.84 -25.54
C ARG A 555 -44.74 -21.17 -25.00
N ARG A 556 -44.31 -22.32 -25.52
CA ARG A 556 -44.77 -23.65 -25.06
C ARG A 556 -43.83 -24.29 -24.05
N SER A 557 -42.53 -24.02 -24.13
CA SER A 557 -41.50 -24.71 -23.34
C SER A 557 -40.25 -23.83 -23.11
N GLY A 558 -40.47 -22.62 -22.59
CA GLY A 558 -39.39 -21.73 -22.19
C GLY A 558 -38.46 -22.43 -21.18
N ARG A 559 -37.23 -22.70 -21.60
CA ARG A 559 -36.11 -23.08 -20.72
C ARG A 559 -35.15 -21.92 -20.59
N TYR A 560 -34.48 -21.81 -19.44
CA TYR A 560 -33.29 -20.98 -19.30
C TYR A 560 -32.00 -21.81 -19.37
N ARG A 561 -30.87 -21.12 -19.44
CA ARG A 561 -29.50 -21.64 -19.28
C ARG A 561 -28.61 -20.54 -18.70
N LEU A 562 -27.49 -20.91 -18.10
CA LEU A 562 -26.34 -20.01 -18.02
C LEU A 562 -25.79 -19.85 -19.45
N ALA A 563 -25.67 -18.61 -19.92
CA ALA A 563 -25.31 -18.27 -21.30
C ALA A 563 -23.94 -17.62 -21.41
N SER A 564 -23.56 -16.79 -20.42
CA SER A 564 -22.17 -16.37 -20.25
C SER A 564 -21.71 -16.41 -18.81
N ALA A 565 -20.41 -16.61 -18.64
CA ALA A 565 -19.69 -16.31 -17.41
C ALA A 565 -18.52 -15.41 -17.78
N GLU A 566 -18.39 -14.30 -17.07
CA GLU A 566 -17.33 -13.32 -17.23
C GLU A 566 -16.65 -13.16 -15.88
N LEU A 567 -15.32 -13.23 -15.84
CA LEU A 567 -14.52 -13.20 -14.62
C LEU A 567 -13.40 -12.16 -14.76
N ALA A 568 -13.42 -11.15 -13.89
CA ALA A 568 -12.29 -10.29 -13.60
C ALA A 568 -11.63 -10.77 -12.29
N TYR A 569 -10.29 -10.83 -12.27
CA TYR A 569 -9.50 -11.22 -11.10
C TYR A 569 -8.14 -10.54 -11.13
N THR A 570 -7.46 -10.44 -9.99
CA THR A 570 -6.09 -9.94 -9.91
C THR A 570 -5.13 -11.09 -9.59
N GLU A 571 -3.97 -11.15 -10.25
CA GLU A 571 -2.93 -12.16 -9.99
C GLU A 571 -2.17 -11.89 -8.68
N PHE A 572 -2.87 -11.97 -7.53
CA PHE A 572 -2.25 -11.86 -6.22
C PHE A 572 -1.34 -13.08 -5.94
N PRO A 573 -0.08 -12.89 -5.46
CA PRO A 573 0.85 -13.99 -5.20
C PRO A 573 0.34 -15.10 -4.26
N VAL A 574 -0.63 -14.80 -3.38
CA VAL A 574 -1.28 -15.78 -2.50
C VAL A 574 -2.12 -16.83 -3.25
N PHE A 575 -2.66 -16.48 -4.42
CA PHE A 575 -3.36 -17.42 -5.32
C PHE A 575 -2.49 -17.82 -6.52
N PHE A 576 -1.50 -17.00 -6.89
CA PHE A 576 -0.65 -17.14 -8.08
C PHE A 576 0.85 -17.11 -7.70
N PRO A 577 1.34 -18.07 -6.89
CA PRO A 577 2.73 -18.05 -6.41
C PRO A 577 3.74 -18.04 -7.55
N GLN A 578 4.75 -17.17 -7.47
CA GLN A 578 5.81 -17.00 -8.48
C GLN A 578 5.30 -16.60 -9.89
N THR A 579 4.11 -16.01 -10.06
CA THR A 579 3.67 -15.47 -11.36
C THR A 579 4.67 -14.46 -11.95
N ILE A 580 4.76 -14.41 -13.28
CA ILE A 580 5.46 -13.34 -14.03
C ILE A 580 4.73 -11.99 -13.98
N ALA A 581 3.46 -11.96 -13.59
CA ALA A 581 2.59 -10.78 -13.65
C ALA A 581 1.90 -10.46 -12.30
N PRO A 582 2.66 -10.34 -11.19
CA PRO A 582 2.08 -10.15 -9.86
C PRO A 582 1.25 -8.87 -9.81
N ASN A 583 0.08 -8.95 -9.17
CA ASN A 583 -0.91 -7.88 -9.04
C ASN A 583 -1.52 -7.36 -10.36
N GLN A 584 -1.23 -7.98 -11.53
CA GLN A 584 -1.91 -7.59 -12.77
C GLN A 584 -3.39 -8.02 -12.75
N GLN A 585 -4.29 -7.15 -13.20
CA GLN A 585 -5.69 -7.53 -13.41
C GLN A 585 -5.85 -8.32 -14.71
N ARG A 586 -6.62 -9.40 -14.65
CA ARG A 586 -7.03 -10.25 -15.76
C ARG A 586 -8.54 -10.18 -15.91
N ARG A 587 -9.00 -10.29 -17.15
CA ARG A 587 -10.41 -10.50 -17.50
C ARG A 587 -10.50 -11.63 -18.51
N VAL A 588 -11.38 -12.58 -18.24
CA VAL A 588 -11.67 -13.73 -19.11
C VAL A 588 -13.17 -13.92 -19.22
N GLU A 589 -13.65 -14.35 -20.37
CA GLU A 589 -15.08 -14.50 -20.61
C GLU A 589 -15.41 -15.68 -21.52
N ASN A 590 -16.63 -16.19 -21.36
CA ASN A 590 -17.22 -17.16 -22.27
C ASN A 590 -18.67 -16.77 -22.54
N MET A 591 -18.98 -16.37 -23.79
CA MET A 591 -20.33 -15.99 -24.21
C MET A 591 -21.16 -17.14 -24.82
N THR A 592 -20.64 -18.37 -24.81
CA THR A 592 -21.23 -19.52 -25.53
C THR A 592 -21.66 -20.66 -24.59
N LEU A 593 -21.66 -20.45 -23.28
CA LEU A 593 -22.05 -21.45 -22.28
C LEU A 593 -23.47 -21.97 -22.50
N ASN A 594 -23.68 -23.26 -22.23
CA ASN A 594 -24.99 -23.91 -22.30
C ASN A 594 -25.15 -24.91 -21.16
N VAL A 595 -25.07 -24.42 -19.92
CA VAL A 595 -25.12 -25.22 -18.69
C VAL A 595 -26.26 -24.76 -17.78
N PHE A 596 -26.57 -25.58 -16.75
CA PHE A 596 -27.59 -25.30 -15.74
C PHE A 596 -29.01 -25.00 -16.30
N SER A 597 -29.44 -25.76 -17.32
CA SER A 597 -30.72 -25.52 -18.01
C SER A 597 -31.91 -26.26 -17.39
N THR A 598 -33.03 -25.55 -17.18
CA THR A 598 -34.35 -26.09 -16.79
C THR A 598 -35.51 -25.23 -17.34
N ASP A 599 -36.77 -25.68 -17.20
CA ASP A 599 -37.98 -24.89 -17.49
C ASP A 599 -38.05 -23.64 -16.59
N VAL A 600 -38.51 -22.52 -17.15
CA VAL A 600 -38.57 -21.21 -16.46
C VAL A 600 -39.54 -21.16 -15.26
N ARG A 601 -40.34 -22.22 -15.03
CA ARG A 601 -41.21 -22.43 -13.87
C ARG A 601 -40.61 -23.39 -12.82
N LYS A 602 -39.31 -23.72 -12.94
CA LYS A 602 -38.57 -24.58 -12.01
C LYS A 602 -37.27 -23.91 -11.55
N SER A 603 -36.76 -24.36 -10.40
CA SER A 603 -35.36 -24.15 -10.06
C SER A 603 -34.50 -25.27 -10.67
N TYR A 604 -33.31 -24.95 -11.19
CA TYR A 604 -32.31 -25.97 -11.54
C TYR A 604 -31.61 -26.39 -10.25
N LYS A 605 -31.33 -27.68 -10.04
CA LYS A 605 -30.62 -28.15 -8.85
C LYS A 605 -29.55 -29.20 -9.19
N CYS A 606 -28.39 -29.12 -8.56
CA CYS A 606 -27.35 -30.15 -8.65
C CYS A 606 -26.50 -30.20 -7.38
N LEU A 607 -26.52 -31.36 -6.70
CA LEU A 607 -25.69 -31.58 -5.50
C LEU A 607 -24.26 -32.02 -5.84
N ALA A 608 -24.04 -32.53 -7.06
CA ALA A 608 -22.73 -32.91 -7.56
C ALA A 608 -21.83 -31.68 -7.80
N ASP A 609 -20.53 -31.93 -7.78
CA ASP A 609 -19.50 -30.98 -8.20
C ASP A 609 -19.46 -30.96 -9.75
N VAL A 610 -19.65 -29.79 -10.38
CA VAL A 610 -19.75 -29.61 -11.84
C VAL A 610 -18.65 -28.68 -12.33
N ASN A 611 -17.80 -29.15 -13.24
CA ASN A 611 -16.77 -28.33 -13.89
C ASN A 611 -17.34 -27.67 -15.15
N VAL A 612 -17.09 -26.36 -15.30
CA VAL A 612 -17.47 -25.53 -16.45
C VAL A 612 -16.21 -24.83 -16.96
N THR A 613 -15.75 -25.20 -18.15
CA THR A 613 -14.63 -24.52 -18.82
C THR A 613 -15.07 -23.12 -19.24
N VAL A 614 -14.40 -22.08 -18.74
CA VAL A 614 -14.62 -20.68 -19.14
C VAL A 614 -13.73 -20.38 -20.33
N THR A 615 -12.41 -20.39 -20.16
CA THR A 615 -11.43 -20.42 -21.26
C THR A 615 -10.64 -21.72 -21.22
N LYS A 616 -9.70 -21.91 -22.13
CA LYS A 616 -8.77 -23.07 -22.09
C LYS A 616 -7.94 -23.07 -20.79
N GLU A 617 -7.63 -21.88 -20.29
CA GLU A 617 -6.79 -21.62 -19.12
C GLU A 617 -7.60 -21.50 -17.81
N VAL A 618 -8.92 -21.28 -17.89
CA VAL A 618 -9.77 -21.01 -16.71
C VAL A 618 -10.95 -21.98 -16.64
N THR A 619 -10.97 -22.81 -15.60
CA THR A 619 -12.08 -23.71 -15.26
C THR A 619 -12.79 -23.24 -13.99
N MET A 620 -14.13 -23.23 -14.04
CA MET A 620 -15.00 -22.95 -12.91
C MET A 620 -15.60 -24.25 -12.36
N LEU A 621 -15.28 -24.59 -11.12
CA LEU A 621 -15.95 -25.63 -10.35
C LEU A 621 -17.18 -25.01 -9.64
N VAL A 622 -18.38 -25.50 -9.96
CA VAL A 622 -19.64 -25.10 -9.31
C VAL A 622 -20.23 -26.30 -8.56
N ARG A 623 -20.68 -26.11 -7.32
CA ARG A 623 -21.20 -27.20 -6.48
C ARG A 623 -22.37 -26.78 -5.60
N GLN A 624 -23.17 -27.77 -5.18
CA GLN A 624 -24.37 -27.57 -4.37
C GLN A 624 -25.28 -26.48 -4.95
N VAL A 625 -25.45 -26.49 -6.28
CA VAL A 625 -26.12 -25.41 -7.01
C VAL A 625 -27.64 -25.58 -6.95
N GLN A 626 -28.35 -24.51 -6.63
CA GLN A 626 -29.77 -24.35 -6.89
C GLN A 626 -30.04 -22.94 -7.44
N LEU A 627 -30.53 -22.85 -8.67
CA LEU A 627 -30.69 -21.60 -9.42
C LEU A 627 -32.14 -21.36 -9.78
N GLN A 628 -32.55 -20.09 -9.78
CA GLN A 628 -33.77 -19.61 -10.43
C GLN A 628 -33.56 -18.15 -10.87
N PRO A 629 -33.11 -17.91 -12.12
CA PRO A 629 -32.81 -16.58 -12.63
C PRO A 629 -34.00 -15.83 -13.26
N PHE A 630 -35.18 -16.47 -13.32
CA PHE A 630 -36.40 -15.89 -13.90
C PHE A 630 -37.63 -16.24 -13.06
N HIS A 631 -38.67 -15.42 -13.20
CA HIS A 631 -40.02 -15.64 -12.64
C HIS A 631 -40.07 -15.97 -11.13
N VAL A 632 -39.15 -15.44 -10.31
CA VAL A 632 -39.22 -15.65 -8.85
C VAL A 632 -40.55 -15.11 -8.30
N GLY A 633 -41.27 -15.96 -7.56
CA GLY A 633 -42.58 -15.61 -7.01
C GLY A 633 -42.50 -14.60 -5.87
N LYS A 634 -43.63 -13.91 -5.59
CA LYS A 634 -43.74 -12.89 -4.51
C LYS A 634 -43.30 -13.37 -3.12
N SER A 635 -43.23 -14.68 -2.89
CA SER A 635 -42.76 -15.30 -1.66
C SER A 635 -41.23 -15.32 -1.48
N GLY A 636 -40.45 -14.97 -2.50
CA GLY A 636 -38.98 -14.97 -2.44
C GLY A 636 -38.36 -16.37 -2.31
N LYS A 637 -39.06 -17.42 -2.74
CA LYS A 637 -38.63 -18.83 -2.61
C LYS A 637 -38.45 -19.49 -3.97
N PHE A 638 -37.52 -20.44 -4.04
CA PHE A 638 -37.35 -21.33 -5.19
C PHE A 638 -38.63 -22.11 -5.49
N PHE A 639 -38.92 -22.27 -6.78
CA PHE A 639 -39.91 -23.23 -7.29
C PHE A 639 -39.36 -24.66 -7.26
N THR A 640 -40.24 -25.63 -7.51
CA THR A 640 -39.92 -27.07 -7.62
C THR A 640 -38.63 -27.30 -8.43
N ALA A 641 -37.74 -28.13 -7.90
CA ALA A 641 -36.45 -28.41 -8.52
C ALA A 641 -36.58 -29.34 -9.75
N GLU A 642 -35.74 -29.11 -10.75
CA GLU A 642 -35.30 -30.10 -11.75
C GLU A 642 -33.86 -30.46 -11.39
N ASP A 643 -33.67 -31.63 -10.78
CA ASP A 643 -32.34 -32.14 -10.40
C ASP A 643 -31.53 -32.58 -11.64
N CYS A 644 -30.22 -32.34 -11.61
CA CYS A 644 -29.30 -32.61 -12.70
C CYS A 644 -29.21 -34.11 -13.05
N ALA A 645 -29.31 -34.42 -14.33
CA ALA A 645 -29.41 -35.80 -14.84
C ALA A 645 -28.05 -36.55 -14.91
N GLN A 646 -27.29 -36.60 -13.80
CA GLN A 646 -25.95 -37.20 -13.80
C GLN A 646 -25.67 -38.13 -12.61
N THR A 647 -26.37 -39.27 -12.58
CA THR A 647 -25.92 -40.55 -11.97
C THR A 647 -26.95 -41.67 -12.23
N GLY A 648 -28.25 -41.34 -12.17
CA GLY A 648 -29.34 -42.32 -12.29
C GLY A 648 -29.28 -43.17 -13.56
N TYR A 649 -29.12 -42.55 -14.74
CA TYR A 649 -29.21 -43.29 -16.02
C TYR A 649 -28.10 -44.31 -16.24
N ILE A 650 -26.86 -44.07 -15.78
CA ILE A 650 -25.78 -45.06 -15.93
C ILE A 650 -26.04 -46.27 -15.02
N LEU A 651 -26.46 -46.05 -13.78
CA LEU A 651 -26.87 -47.13 -12.88
C LEU A 651 -28.08 -47.90 -13.43
N ILE A 652 -29.11 -47.22 -13.93
CA ILE A 652 -30.29 -47.85 -14.54
C ILE A 652 -29.91 -48.67 -15.79
N ILE A 653 -29.06 -48.13 -16.67
CA ILE A 653 -28.59 -48.85 -17.87
C ILE A 653 -27.73 -50.07 -17.47
N VAL A 654 -26.84 -49.95 -16.48
CA VAL A 654 -26.04 -51.10 -15.99
C VAL A 654 -26.92 -52.16 -15.32
N ILE A 655 -27.94 -51.77 -14.56
CA ILE A 655 -28.90 -52.70 -13.93
C ILE A 655 -29.74 -53.41 -15.01
N LEU A 656 -30.24 -52.69 -16.02
CA LEU A 656 -31.01 -53.30 -17.12
C LEU A 656 -30.12 -54.20 -18.01
N ALA A 657 -28.90 -53.76 -18.34
CA ALA A 657 -27.96 -54.50 -19.16
C ALA A 657 -27.34 -55.74 -18.47
N SER A 658 -27.36 -55.80 -17.13
CA SER A 658 -26.94 -57.00 -16.37
C SER A 658 -28.10 -57.95 -16.06
N THR A 659 -29.31 -57.43 -15.79
CA THR A 659 -30.49 -58.27 -15.52
C THR A 659 -31.02 -58.97 -16.77
N LEU A 660 -30.97 -58.35 -17.96
CA LEU A 660 -31.39 -58.99 -19.22
C LEU A 660 -30.62 -60.29 -19.55
N PRO A 661 -29.27 -60.32 -19.67
CA PRO A 661 -28.55 -61.56 -19.96
C PRO A 661 -28.68 -62.60 -18.83
N ALA A 662 -28.74 -62.17 -17.56
CA ALA A 662 -28.92 -63.07 -16.42
C ALA A 662 -30.31 -63.75 -16.43
N THR A 663 -31.39 -62.98 -16.68
CA THR A 663 -32.75 -63.54 -16.78
C THR A 663 -32.90 -64.43 -18.01
N VAL A 664 -32.32 -64.07 -19.16
CA VAL A 664 -32.29 -64.94 -20.35
C VAL A 664 -31.53 -66.24 -20.08
N LEU A 665 -30.39 -66.21 -19.36
CA LEU A 665 -29.67 -67.43 -18.96
C LEU A 665 -30.46 -68.29 -17.97
N VAL A 666 -31.16 -67.69 -17.00
CA VAL A 666 -32.03 -68.41 -16.06
C VAL A 666 -33.22 -69.04 -16.79
N ILE A 667 -33.87 -68.32 -17.71
CA ILE A 667 -34.96 -68.85 -18.54
C ILE A 667 -34.44 -69.97 -19.45
N ALA A 668 -33.31 -69.79 -20.12
CA ALA A 668 -32.71 -70.81 -20.99
C ALA A 668 -32.28 -72.07 -20.22
N THR A 669 -31.73 -71.92 -19.01
CA THR A 669 -31.38 -73.08 -18.17
C THR A 669 -32.62 -73.77 -17.60
N ILE A 670 -33.65 -73.05 -17.16
CA ILE A 670 -34.94 -73.64 -16.76
C ILE A 670 -35.59 -74.36 -17.95
N SER A 671 -35.64 -73.75 -19.15
CA SER A 671 -36.15 -74.38 -20.37
C SER A 671 -35.34 -75.63 -20.73
N CYS A 672 -34.01 -75.59 -20.62
CA CYS A 672 -33.14 -76.75 -20.84
C CYS A 672 -33.35 -77.86 -19.79
N ILE A 673 -33.57 -77.51 -18.52
CA ILE A 673 -33.90 -78.46 -17.44
C ILE A 673 -35.29 -79.09 -17.66
N CYS A 674 -36.29 -78.30 -18.03
CA CYS A 674 -37.63 -78.78 -18.36
C CYS A 674 -37.61 -79.67 -19.62
N TRP A 675 -36.85 -79.29 -20.65
CA TRP A 675 -36.67 -80.11 -21.86
C TRP A 675 -35.89 -81.40 -21.59
N ARG A 676 -34.84 -81.35 -20.76
CA ARG A 676 -34.10 -82.55 -20.29
C ARG A 676 -34.95 -83.44 -19.38
N ARG A 677 -35.84 -82.87 -18.55
CA ARG A 677 -36.83 -83.64 -17.78
C ARG A 677 -37.84 -84.31 -18.70
N ARG A 678 -38.41 -83.57 -19.67
CA ARG A 678 -39.35 -84.11 -20.66
C ARG A 678 -38.72 -85.23 -21.50
N ARG A 679 -37.48 -85.05 -21.97
CA ARG A 679 -36.68 -86.09 -22.64
C ARG A 679 -36.31 -87.26 -21.73
N ARG A 680 -36.24 -87.10 -20.40
CA ARG A 680 -36.07 -88.23 -19.47
C ARG A 680 -37.37 -89.01 -19.28
N THR A 681 -38.52 -88.35 -19.15
CA THR A 681 -39.83 -89.04 -19.15
C THR A 681 -40.21 -89.66 -20.49
N GLU A 682 -39.60 -89.21 -21.60
CA GLU A 682 -39.69 -89.87 -22.92
C GLU A 682 -38.62 -90.96 -23.13
N ALA A 683 -37.58 -91.03 -22.28
CA ALA A 683 -36.55 -92.07 -22.30
C ALA A 683 -36.78 -93.20 -21.26
N GLU A 684 -37.82 -93.08 -20.44
CA GLU A 684 -38.26 -94.12 -19.47
C GLU A 684 -39.46 -94.91 -20.01
N LYS A 685 -39.47 -95.17 -21.33
CA LYS A 685 -40.40 -96.07 -22.01
C LYS A 685 -39.69 -96.93 -23.06
N GLU A 686 -39.10 -98.02 -22.58
CA GLU A 686 -38.85 -99.25 -23.34
C GLU A 686 -37.80 -99.17 -24.49
N PRO A 687 -37.28 -100.31 -25.00
CA PRO A 687 -37.71 -101.69 -24.76
C PRO A 687 -36.68 -102.61 -24.07
N PHE A 688 -37.18 -103.56 -23.28
CA PHE A 688 -36.43 -104.77 -22.91
C PHE A 688 -37.28 -106.03 -23.17
N PHE A 689 -36.88 -106.82 -24.17
CA PHE A 689 -37.63 -107.94 -24.78
C PHE A 689 -38.91 -107.49 -25.53
N LYS A 690 -39.24 -107.97 -26.74
CA LYS A 690 -38.67 -109.03 -27.59
C LYS A 690 -38.70 -110.46 -27.02
N ASN A 691 -39.89 -110.90 -26.64
CA ASN A 691 -40.47 -112.25 -26.82
C ASN A 691 -41.98 -112.10 -26.53
N PHE A 692 -42.92 -112.84 -27.12
CA PHE A 692 -42.83 -114.00 -28.02
C PHE A 692 -43.87 -113.87 -29.16
N ILE A 693 -44.01 -114.88 -30.03
CA ILE A 693 -44.95 -114.88 -31.16
C ILE A 693 -46.28 -115.54 -30.76
N GLU A 694 -47.40 -114.84 -31.00
CA GLU A 694 -48.60 -115.33 -31.72
C GLU A 694 -49.48 -114.13 -32.14
#